data_AF-A7B1M6-F1
#
_entry.id   AF-A7B1M6-F1
#
_cell.length_a   1.000
_cell.length_b   1.000
_cell.length_c   1.000
_cell.angle_alpha   90.00
_cell.angle_beta   90.00
_cell.angle_gamma   90.00
#
_symmetry.space_group_name_H-M   'P 1'
#
loop_
_entity.id
_entity.type
_entity.pdbx_description
1 polymer ?
#
loop_
_entity_poly.entity_id
_entity_poly.type
_entity_poly.pdbx_seq_one_letter_code
_entity_poly.pdbx_strand_id
1 'polypeptide(L)'
;MNNTEEQHPVFIPRNFIEKGTFMGGMFKIRNAIEGGVLAILITIPVINLPLTLTVRIIILCMTALPAAMISLIGIGGESITAFLMNALRFLKNRRVIYRMDVHPEPKKKYRIKKPRNKEPKTRKRKRHPKQPAEASSEENCSQMSSEEKTKESPAVKKKERRQFDTSTKRGIRKQAREDIRILKFESRQLKKEQNAARKSAKRQAKLEKQQIKQQLLEERKKERTANKASNQSSAASGKSKKKKRKEITLEDYLPIDKIANGVIYTTDHRYVKILEIEPINFLLRSAREQQGIIFSFISYLKISPVKLQIKMISKKADINKHLEQSRLEMERESDPNCRQLQKDYIQFVRQLSSREAVSRRFFLIFEYEPFNVNRKVEEKEILAALETAAQTAKTFLYQCGNDVLVHDNEDEFTTDVLYTLLNRTKCTETPLPKRINQVLTRYMESGREQEVDNIHINEFIAPESLDFKHSNYVLVNGIYHSYLLVPCDGYKAKVMPGWLSLLINAGEGIDIDFFLHKQPKDKIQQRLGQQIRINRSKIKDASDTNADFDDLDSAIRSGYFLKQGLANNEDFYYMNLLITITAGDLEELQWRIQEMKKLLISQDMDLRSCYFLQEQGFLSSLPLVNLDKKLYELSKRNVLTTGAASCYPFVSYSICDDNGILFGVNKHNNSLVIADIFDSKQYKNSNIAILGTSGSGKTFTMQTMALRMRRKGIQVFIIAPLKGHEFYRAARNVGGTFIQISPASQNCINVMEIRKVDNSVNELLDGPTLDASALASKIQRLHVFFSLLIPDMNHEEKQLLDEALIKTYARKGITHKNESLIDPKHPDHYKAMPILGDVYDVLMETEDTKRLAHILNRLVHGSASSFNQQTNVDLTNKYTVLDISELTGSSDLLTVGMFVALDYVWDKAKENRTEEKAIFVDEVWQLIGASSNRLAAEFVLEIAKIIRAYSGAGIFATQDLNDFFALDDGKYGKGIINNCKTKIILNMEDEEAQRVKTILRLSETEVMNITHFQRGNGLISTNNNNITVEFKASNLEKELITTDRQELLEILKRQDKKVG
;
A
#
# COMPACT_ATOMS: atom_id res chain seq x y z
N MET A 1 32.41 -12.36 25.14
CA MET A 1 31.47 -11.23 24.96
C MET A 1 30.19 -11.82 24.42
N ASN A 2 29.05 -11.60 25.07
CA ASN A 2 27.85 -12.39 24.81
C ASN A 2 27.07 -11.86 23.60
N ASN A 3 26.35 -12.74 22.91
CA ASN A 3 25.42 -12.36 21.85
C ASN A 3 24.27 -11.54 22.45
N THR A 4 24.06 -10.34 21.94
CA THR A 4 22.87 -9.51 22.23
C THR A 4 22.16 -9.14 20.94
N GLU A 5 21.55 -10.15 20.30
CA GLU A 5 20.56 -9.96 19.23
C GLU A 5 19.12 -9.78 19.77
N GLU A 6 18.96 -9.64 21.09
CA GLU A 6 17.68 -9.40 21.74
C GLU A 6 17.11 -8.01 21.39
N GLN A 7 15.81 -7.97 21.05
CA GLN A 7 15.08 -6.72 20.94
C GLN A 7 14.68 -6.21 22.33
N HIS A 8 15.06 -4.98 22.68
CA HIS A 8 14.67 -4.36 23.95
C HIS A 8 13.27 -3.75 23.86
N PRO A 9 12.34 -4.10 24.78
CA PRO A 9 10.97 -3.58 24.76
C PRO A 9 10.90 -2.11 25.16
N VAL A 10 10.18 -1.31 24.38
CA VAL A 10 9.95 0.11 24.61
C VAL A 10 8.73 0.31 25.53
N PHE A 11 8.83 1.23 26.48
CA PHE A 11 7.77 1.50 27.46
C PHE A 11 6.84 2.63 27.01
N ILE A 12 5.53 2.36 26.99
CA ILE A 12 4.46 3.33 26.71
C ILE A 12 3.77 3.66 28.05
N PRO A 13 4.19 4.72 28.77
CA PRO A 13 3.71 5.01 30.12
C PRO A 13 2.20 5.30 30.16
N ARG A 14 1.56 5.06 31.31
CA ARG A 14 0.17 5.47 31.56
C ARG A 14 0.06 7.00 31.55
N ASN A 15 -1.14 7.52 31.24
CA ASN A 15 -1.38 8.97 31.22
C ASN A 15 -1.26 9.58 32.62
N PHE A 16 -0.22 10.38 32.82
CA PHE A 16 0.14 10.93 34.13
C PHE A 16 -0.31 12.40 34.35
N ILE A 17 -0.55 13.16 33.28
CA ILE A 17 -0.71 14.63 33.33
C ILE A 17 -2.21 15.02 33.36
N GLU A 18 -3.11 14.06 33.62
CA GLU A 18 -4.55 14.30 33.56
C GLU A 18 -5.11 14.92 34.85
N LYS A 19 -6.03 15.88 34.68
CA LYS A 19 -6.75 16.54 35.76
C LYS A 19 -8.15 15.96 35.89
N GLY A 20 -8.59 15.72 37.13
CA GLY A 20 -10.01 15.53 37.44
C GLY A 20 -10.48 14.10 37.66
N THR A 21 -9.62 13.23 38.20
CA THR A 21 -9.98 11.91 38.73
C THR A 21 -10.23 11.94 40.24
N PHE A 22 -10.97 10.93 40.72
CA PHE A 22 -11.45 10.71 42.09
C PHE A 22 -11.18 9.24 42.46
N MET A 23 -10.82 8.94 43.72
CA MET A 23 -10.34 7.62 44.23
C MET A 23 -9.21 7.01 43.38
N GLY A 24 -7.96 7.25 43.77
CA GLY A 24 -6.71 6.82 43.10
C GLY A 24 -6.44 7.37 41.68
N GLY A 25 -7.47 7.48 40.86
CA GLY A 25 -7.44 7.53 39.41
C GLY A 25 -8.66 6.87 38.77
N MET A 26 -9.36 6.00 39.53
CA MET A 26 -10.34 5.02 39.06
C MET A 26 -11.59 5.63 38.42
N PHE A 27 -12.07 6.79 38.88
CA PHE A 27 -13.23 7.46 38.30
C PHE A 27 -12.97 8.92 37.93
N LYS A 28 -13.56 9.38 36.82
CA LYS A 28 -13.61 10.81 36.48
C LYS A 28 -14.53 11.52 37.50
N ILE A 29 -14.14 12.66 38.05
CA ILE A 29 -14.93 13.43 39.06
C ILE A 29 -16.37 13.65 38.57
N ARG A 30 -16.56 13.90 37.27
CA ARG A 30 -17.89 14.07 36.66
C ARG A 30 -18.76 12.80 36.75
N ASN A 31 -18.19 11.61 36.59
CA ASN A 31 -18.91 10.34 36.73
C ASN A 31 -19.36 10.13 38.19
N ALA A 32 -18.50 10.46 39.16
CA ALA A 32 -18.84 10.40 40.58
C ALA A 32 -19.95 11.39 40.97
N ILE A 33 -19.91 12.63 40.44
CA ILE A 33 -21.00 13.61 40.62
C ILE A 33 -22.31 13.12 39.97
N GLU A 34 -22.26 12.60 38.74
CA GLU A 34 -23.43 12.05 38.05
C GLU A 34 -24.03 10.85 38.82
N GLY A 35 -23.18 9.98 39.38
CA GLY A 35 -23.61 8.83 40.19
C GLY A 35 -24.24 9.24 41.53
N GLY A 36 -23.68 10.25 42.21
CA GLY A 36 -24.28 10.83 43.42
C GLY A 36 -25.64 11.47 43.14
N VAL A 37 -25.78 12.20 42.03
CA VAL A 37 -27.06 12.78 41.58
C VAL A 37 -28.07 11.69 41.22
N LEU A 38 -27.67 10.63 40.53
CA LEU A 38 -28.53 9.47 40.23
C LEU A 38 -29.01 8.75 41.50
N ALA A 39 -28.10 8.50 42.45
CA ALA A 39 -28.44 7.91 43.74
C ALA A 39 -29.46 8.77 44.50
N ILE A 40 -29.27 10.09 44.58
CA ILE A 40 -30.20 11.02 45.24
C ILE A 40 -31.57 11.05 44.54
N LEU A 41 -31.60 11.09 43.20
CA LEU A 41 -32.83 11.10 42.40
C LEU A 41 -33.66 9.81 42.55
N ILE A 42 -33.02 8.67 42.79
CA ILE A 42 -33.70 7.39 43.09
C ILE A 42 -34.08 7.32 44.58
N THR A 43 -33.26 7.87 45.47
CA THR A 43 -33.46 7.76 46.93
C THR A 43 -34.63 8.59 47.44
N ILE A 44 -34.80 9.82 46.97
CA ILE A 44 -35.87 10.72 47.42
C ILE A 44 -37.28 10.12 47.17
N PRO A 45 -37.61 9.60 45.97
CA PRO A 45 -38.90 8.92 45.74
C PRO A 45 -39.11 7.70 46.62
N VAL A 46 -38.10 6.83 46.79
CA VAL A 46 -38.24 5.56 47.52
C VAL A 46 -38.43 5.77 49.03
N ILE A 47 -37.83 6.80 49.62
CA ILE A 47 -38.09 7.20 51.01
C ILE A 47 -39.56 7.63 51.21
N ASN A 48 -40.17 8.27 50.20
CA ASN A 48 -41.54 8.76 50.26
C ASN A 48 -42.62 7.69 49.96
N LEU A 49 -42.24 6.46 49.61
CA LEU A 49 -43.21 5.37 49.39
C LEU A 49 -43.80 4.84 50.72
N PRO A 50 -45.11 4.51 50.80
CA PRO A 50 -45.75 3.97 52.00
C PRO A 50 -45.41 2.48 52.22
N LEU A 51 -44.12 2.20 52.43
CA LEU A 51 -43.53 0.87 52.58
C LEU A 51 -42.73 0.79 53.89
N THR A 52 -42.52 -0.43 54.40
CA THR A 52 -41.70 -0.66 55.60
C THR A 52 -40.23 -0.33 55.35
N LEU A 53 -39.50 0.02 56.41
CA LEU A 53 -38.11 0.47 56.32
C LEU A 53 -37.19 -0.57 55.63
N THR A 54 -37.37 -1.85 55.97
CA THR A 54 -36.64 -2.97 55.33
C THR A 54 -36.90 -3.06 53.83
N VAL A 55 -38.15 -2.90 53.39
CA VAL A 55 -38.51 -2.94 51.96
C VAL A 55 -37.94 -1.72 51.22
N ARG A 56 -37.95 -0.53 51.82
CA ARG A 56 -37.29 0.66 51.25
C ARG A 56 -35.79 0.43 51.06
N ILE A 57 -35.10 -0.15 52.05
CA ILE A 57 -33.66 -0.48 51.96
C ILE A 57 -33.40 -1.47 50.82
N ILE A 58 -34.18 -2.55 50.72
CA ILE A 58 -34.04 -3.54 49.64
C ILE A 58 -34.22 -2.88 48.26
N ILE A 59 -35.24 -2.02 48.09
CA ILE A 59 -35.47 -1.29 46.84
C ILE A 59 -34.29 -0.37 46.50
N LEU A 60 -33.73 0.36 47.48
CA LEU A 60 -32.55 1.21 47.28
C LEU A 60 -31.33 0.39 46.85
N CYS A 61 -31.06 -0.74 47.51
CA CYS A 61 -29.96 -1.64 47.16
C CYS A 61 -30.13 -2.27 45.76
N MET A 62 -31.37 -2.54 45.33
CA MET A 62 -31.66 -3.09 44.00
C MET A 62 -31.69 -2.03 42.88
N THR A 63 -31.77 -0.73 43.19
CA THR A 63 -31.97 0.33 42.17
C THR A 63 -30.93 1.44 42.22
N ALA A 64 -30.74 2.11 43.36
CA ALA A 64 -29.81 3.23 43.50
C ALA A 64 -28.36 2.78 43.41
N LEU A 65 -28.02 1.63 44.02
CA LEU A 65 -26.65 1.08 43.99
C LEU A 65 -26.21 0.68 42.56
N PRO A 66 -26.97 -0.14 41.79
CA PRO A 66 -26.62 -0.45 40.41
C PRO A 66 -26.60 0.77 39.50
N ALA A 67 -27.54 1.71 39.64
CA ALA A 67 -27.56 2.94 38.84
C ALA A 67 -26.36 3.86 39.13
N ALA A 68 -25.94 3.98 40.40
CA ALA A 68 -24.74 4.71 40.77
C ALA A 68 -23.48 4.04 40.21
N MET A 69 -23.37 2.71 40.28
CA MET A 69 -22.25 1.95 39.70
C MET A 69 -22.16 2.13 38.17
N ILE A 70 -23.28 2.03 37.44
CA ILE A 70 -23.33 2.29 35.99
C ILE A 70 -22.92 3.74 35.69
N SER A 71 -23.27 4.71 36.54
CA SER A 71 -22.87 6.11 36.36
C SER A 71 -21.41 6.40 36.73
N LEU A 72 -20.80 5.63 37.63
CA LEU A 72 -19.38 5.69 37.97
C LEU A 72 -18.54 5.16 36.80
N ILE A 73 -18.89 3.98 36.27
CA ILE A 73 -18.26 3.37 35.08
C ILE A 73 -18.48 4.24 33.84
N GLY A 74 -19.69 4.77 33.66
CA GLY A 74 -20.08 5.53 32.47
C GLY A 74 -20.38 4.63 31.26
N ILE A 75 -20.42 5.22 30.06
CA ILE A 75 -20.70 4.51 28.80
C ILE A 75 -19.62 4.85 27.79
N GLY A 76 -18.88 3.84 27.32
CA GLY A 76 -17.80 4.00 26.34
C GLY A 76 -16.60 4.84 26.83
N GLY A 77 -16.45 5.03 28.15
CA GLY A 77 -15.45 5.93 28.75
C GLY A 77 -15.89 7.40 28.85
N GLU A 78 -17.09 7.74 28.38
CA GLU A 78 -17.77 9.01 28.65
C GLU A 78 -18.70 8.92 29.87
N SER A 79 -19.02 10.06 30.49
CA SER A 79 -20.08 10.12 31.50
C SER A 79 -21.46 9.99 30.85
N ILE A 80 -22.48 9.54 31.60
CA ILE A 80 -23.83 9.31 31.06
C ILE A 80 -24.40 10.59 30.43
N THR A 81 -24.21 11.77 31.04
CA THR A 81 -24.69 13.02 30.46
C THR A 81 -23.90 13.48 29.24
N ALA A 82 -22.63 13.09 29.10
CA ALA A 82 -21.85 13.33 27.88
C ALA A 82 -22.34 12.45 26.73
N PHE A 83 -22.52 11.15 26.97
CA PHE A 83 -23.07 10.19 26.03
C PHE A 83 -24.48 10.59 25.55
N LEU A 84 -25.37 10.97 26.48
CA LEU A 84 -26.71 11.49 26.15
C LEU A 84 -26.65 12.80 25.34
N MET A 85 -25.73 13.73 25.66
CA MET A 85 -25.54 14.93 24.84
C MET A 85 -25.02 14.60 23.43
N ASN A 86 -24.19 13.57 23.27
CA ASN A 86 -23.74 13.10 21.96
C ASN A 86 -24.90 12.51 21.16
N ALA A 87 -25.69 11.61 21.77
CA ALA A 87 -26.91 11.06 21.17
C ALA A 87 -27.91 12.16 20.74
N LEU A 88 -28.15 13.18 21.59
CA LEU A 88 -29.05 14.30 21.29
C LEU A 88 -28.51 15.24 20.19
N ARG A 89 -27.20 15.50 20.15
CA ARG A 89 -26.56 16.25 19.06
C ARG A 89 -26.67 15.50 17.74
N PHE A 90 -26.37 14.21 17.75
CA PHE A 90 -26.53 13.31 16.62
C PHE A 90 -27.98 13.32 16.10
N LEU A 91 -28.99 13.07 16.95
CA LEU A 91 -30.42 13.14 16.60
C LEU A 91 -30.84 14.47 15.94
N LYS A 92 -30.21 15.60 16.32
CA LYS A 92 -30.45 16.94 15.75
C LYS A 92 -29.74 17.20 14.41
N ASN A 93 -28.70 16.42 14.12
CA ASN A 93 -27.79 16.59 12.98
C ASN A 93 -27.88 15.48 11.92
N ARG A 94 -28.59 14.38 12.18
CA ARG A 94 -28.89 13.31 11.21
C ARG A 94 -29.38 13.90 9.89
N ARG A 95 -28.65 13.66 8.82
CA ARG A 95 -28.89 14.17 7.46
C ARG A 95 -28.15 13.31 6.44
N VAL A 96 -28.61 13.35 5.20
CA VAL A 96 -27.74 13.07 4.05
C VAL A 96 -27.26 14.42 3.53
N ILE A 97 -26.01 14.50 3.10
CA ILE A 97 -25.49 15.61 2.29
C ILE A 97 -25.19 15.02 0.91
N TYR A 98 -25.58 15.72 -0.15
CA TYR A 98 -25.37 15.31 -1.55
C TYR A 98 -24.44 16.30 -2.24
N ARG A 99 -23.72 15.81 -3.26
CA ARG A 99 -22.99 16.65 -4.21
C ARG A 99 -23.97 17.43 -5.08
N MET A 100 -23.59 18.62 -5.55
CA MET A 100 -24.44 19.53 -6.31
C MET A 100 -25.06 18.86 -7.56
N ASP A 101 -24.35 17.92 -8.18
CA ASP A 101 -24.74 17.26 -9.43
C ASP A 101 -25.56 15.97 -9.27
N VAL A 102 -25.58 15.36 -8.07
CA VAL A 102 -26.36 14.14 -7.77
C VAL A 102 -27.53 14.44 -6.83
N HIS A 103 -27.72 15.70 -6.43
CA HIS A 103 -28.78 16.12 -5.52
C HIS A 103 -30.18 15.68 -6.02
N PRO A 104 -30.87 14.73 -5.35
CA PRO A 104 -32.15 14.24 -5.83
C PRO A 104 -33.22 15.34 -5.77
N GLU A 105 -34.01 15.49 -6.84
CA GLU A 105 -35.12 16.46 -6.84
C GLU A 105 -36.05 16.20 -5.64
N PRO A 106 -36.47 17.26 -4.90
CA PRO A 106 -37.39 17.11 -3.78
C PRO A 106 -38.77 16.70 -4.28
N LYS A 107 -39.04 15.38 -4.31
CA LYS A 107 -40.30 14.76 -4.79
C LYS A 107 -41.53 15.60 -4.41
N LYS A 108 -42.08 16.32 -5.39
CA LYS A 108 -43.28 17.16 -5.26
C LYS A 108 -44.43 16.28 -4.78
N LYS A 109 -44.74 16.31 -3.48
CA LYS A 109 -45.90 15.59 -2.92
C LYS A 109 -47.19 16.25 -3.41
N TYR A 110 -47.65 15.83 -4.58
CA TYR A 110 -48.94 16.19 -5.16
C TYR A 110 -50.07 15.76 -4.22
N ARG A 111 -50.47 16.67 -3.32
CA ARG A 111 -51.55 16.45 -2.38
C ARG A 111 -52.87 16.73 -3.11
N ILE A 112 -53.34 15.73 -3.86
CA ILE A 112 -54.56 15.79 -4.66
C ILE A 112 -55.72 16.32 -3.80
N LYS A 113 -56.22 17.50 -4.14
CA LYS A 113 -57.51 18.01 -3.69
C LYS A 113 -58.47 17.93 -4.85
N LYS A 114 -59.54 17.13 -4.70
CA LYS A 114 -60.67 17.17 -5.64
C LYS A 114 -61.28 18.59 -5.64
N PRO A 115 -61.57 19.19 -6.81
CA PRO A 115 -62.36 20.41 -6.86
C PRO A 115 -63.81 20.12 -6.47
N ARG A 116 -64.53 21.12 -5.95
CA ARG A 116 -65.98 21.10 -5.84
C ARG A 116 -66.52 22.48 -6.15
N ASN A 117 -67.43 22.56 -7.12
CA ASN A 117 -67.84 23.80 -7.77
C ASN A 117 -68.50 24.81 -6.82
N LYS A 118 -68.33 26.10 -7.13
CA LYS A 118 -69.43 27.08 -7.16
C LYS A 118 -69.04 28.31 -7.98
N GLU A 119 -69.96 28.78 -8.80
CA GLU A 119 -69.84 29.93 -9.71
C GLU A 119 -71.04 30.90 -9.47
N PRO A 120 -71.25 32.03 -10.20
CA PRO A 120 -71.06 33.36 -9.60
C PRO A 120 -72.32 34.25 -9.59
N LYS A 121 -72.23 35.40 -8.88
CA LYS A 121 -73.14 36.59 -8.89
C LYS A 121 -72.61 37.63 -7.86
N THR A 122 -72.73 38.96 -7.98
CA THR A 122 -73.11 39.88 -9.08
C THR A 122 -72.62 41.33 -8.77
N ARG A 123 -72.40 42.18 -9.80
CA ARG A 123 -72.19 43.66 -9.67
C ARG A 123 -73.52 44.43 -9.62
N LYS A 124 -73.55 45.67 -9.06
CA LYS A 124 -74.15 46.89 -9.68
C LYS A 124 -74.10 48.19 -8.83
N ARG A 125 -73.65 49.30 -9.47
CA ARG A 125 -74.08 50.74 -9.33
C ARG A 125 -73.86 51.43 -7.96
N LYS A 126 -73.81 52.78 -7.79
CA LYS A 126 -73.73 54.02 -8.64
C LYS A 126 -72.84 55.05 -7.84
N ARG A 127 -72.64 56.37 -8.08
CA ARG A 127 -73.14 57.48 -8.94
C ARG A 127 -72.01 58.55 -9.06
N HIS A 128 -72.18 59.59 -9.90
CA HIS A 128 -71.46 60.89 -9.86
C HIS A 128 -72.48 62.04 -9.59
N PRO A 129 -72.06 63.24 -9.11
CA PRO A 129 -71.76 64.39 -10.01
C PRO A 129 -70.56 65.28 -9.53
N LYS A 130 -70.52 66.57 -9.89
CA LYS A 130 -69.37 67.52 -9.84
C LYS A 130 -69.56 68.74 -8.89
N GLN A 131 -68.47 69.50 -8.65
CA GLN A 131 -68.25 70.99 -8.57
C GLN A 131 -69.45 71.95 -8.32
N PRO A 132 -69.28 73.13 -7.65
CA PRO A 132 -68.28 74.17 -8.02
C PRO A 132 -67.71 75.16 -6.94
N ALA A 133 -66.77 76.02 -7.40
CA ALA A 133 -66.47 77.45 -7.09
C ALA A 133 -66.23 78.05 -5.66
N GLU A 134 -65.21 78.94 -5.59
CA GLU A 134 -65.09 80.26 -4.87
C GLU A 134 -65.30 80.39 -3.33
N ALA A 135 -64.85 81.46 -2.62
CA ALA A 135 -63.61 82.27 -2.65
C ALA A 135 -63.51 83.26 -1.45
N SER A 136 -62.52 83.10 -0.54
CA SER A 136 -61.99 84.10 0.44
C SER A 136 -60.75 83.46 1.15
N SER A 137 -59.61 84.10 1.47
CA SER A 137 -59.35 85.32 2.27
C SER A 137 -59.79 85.11 3.74
N GLU A 138 -58.97 85.25 4.79
CA GLU A 138 -57.54 85.63 4.99
C GLU A 138 -56.70 84.41 5.53
N GLU A 139 -55.51 84.42 6.16
CA GLU A 139 -54.59 85.41 6.78
C GLU A 139 -53.12 84.84 6.76
N ASN A 140 -52.14 85.48 7.41
CA ASN A 140 -50.70 85.15 7.35
C ASN A 140 -50.19 84.07 8.33
N CYS A 141 -49.18 83.28 7.89
CA CYS A 141 -47.82 83.41 8.45
C CYS A 141 -46.72 82.75 7.55
N SER A 142 -45.60 83.46 7.41
CA SER A 142 -44.27 83.03 6.91
C SER A 142 -44.14 82.17 5.64
N GLN A 143 -43.81 82.88 4.56
CA GLN A 143 -42.92 82.47 3.45
C GLN A 143 -41.60 81.83 3.98
N MET A 144 -40.77 81.11 3.20
CA MET A 144 -40.52 81.21 1.75
C MET A 144 -40.28 79.85 1.08
N SER A 145 -40.85 79.69 -0.11
CA SER A 145 -40.13 79.06 -1.23
C SER A 145 -39.34 80.13 -1.99
N SER A 146 -38.23 79.76 -2.61
CA SER A 146 -37.52 80.63 -3.56
C SER A 146 -36.73 79.81 -4.57
N GLU A 147 -36.63 80.32 -5.79
CA GLU A 147 -36.22 79.58 -6.98
C GLU A 147 -34.70 79.41 -7.13
N GLU A 148 -34.35 78.70 -8.19
CA GLU A 148 -33.00 78.55 -8.72
C GLU A 148 -32.29 79.91 -8.86
N LYS A 149 -31.18 80.08 -8.14
CA LYS A 149 -30.15 81.04 -8.51
C LYS A 149 -28.82 80.33 -8.67
N THR A 150 -28.35 80.29 -9.91
CA THR A 150 -26.96 80.03 -10.25
C THR A 150 -26.07 80.94 -9.41
N LYS A 151 -25.18 80.34 -8.61
CA LYS A 151 -24.09 81.07 -7.96
C LYS A 151 -22.78 80.64 -8.57
N GLU A 152 -22.07 81.62 -9.09
CA GLU A 152 -20.77 81.47 -9.74
C GLU A 152 -19.73 80.87 -8.79
N SER A 153 -18.82 80.07 -9.35
CA SER A 153 -17.61 79.66 -8.64
C SER A 153 -16.69 80.87 -8.43
N PRO A 154 -16.20 81.14 -7.21
CA PRO A 154 -15.27 82.26 -6.98
C PRO A 154 -13.99 82.05 -7.79
N ALA A 155 -13.71 82.98 -8.71
CA ALA A 155 -12.62 82.87 -9.67
C ALA A 155 -11.25 82.76 -8.99
N VAL A 156 -10.64 81.57 -9.06
CA VAL A 156 -9.28 81.34 -8.57
C VAL A 156 -8.29 82.03 -9.52
N LYS A 157 -7.82 83.22 -9.14
CA LYS A 157 -6.81 83.98 -9.90
C LYS A 157 -5.59 83.10 -10.23
N LYS A 158 -5.45 82.70 -11.50
CA LYS A 158 -4.19 82.18 -12.04
C LYS A 158 -3.12 83.24 -11.76
N LYS A 159 -2.03 82.84 -11.10
CA LYS A 159 -0.83 83.68 -11.02
C LYS A 159 0.00 83.43 -12.27
N GLU A 160 0.19 84.47 -13.06
CA GLU A 160 0.94 84.39 -14.32
C GLU A 160 2.39 83.98 -14.06
N ARG A 161 2.90 83.05 -14.89
CA ARG A 161 4.29 82.58 -14.83
C ARG A 161 5.20 83.67 -15.39
N ARG A 162 5.91 84.37 -14.50
CA ARG A 162 6.89 85.38 -14.89
C ARG A 162 8.09 84.69 -15.55
N GLN A 163 8.39 85.07 -16.78
CA GLN A 163 9.65 84.74 -17.44
C GLN A 163 10.72 85.78 -17.07
N PHE A 164 11.96 85.32 -16.92
CA PHE A 164 13.15 86.15 -16.72
C PHE A 164 14.19 85.80 -17.78
N ASP A 165 14.85 86.80 -18.33
CA ASP A 165 15.93 86.61 -19.29
C ASP A 165 17.01 85.66 -18.75
N THR A 166 17.29 84.60 -19.51
CA THR A 166 18.24 83.53 -19.18
C THR A 166 19.66 83.80 -19.71
N SER A 167 19.90 84.90 -20.43
CA SER A 167 21.25 85.28 -20.92
C SER A 167 22.28 85.43 -19.79
N THR A 168 21.84 85.78 -18.58
CA THR A 168 22.71 85.99 -17.42
C THR A 168 22.56 84.90 -16.35
N LYS A 169 23.68 84.55 -15.70
CA LYS A 169 23.77 83.61 -14.57
C LYS A 169 22.85 84.00 -13.38
N ARG A 170 22.50 85.29 -13.26
CA ARG A 170 21.56 85.83 -12.25
C ARG A 170 20.09 85.68 -12.67
N GLY A 171 19.80 85.70 -13.97
CA GLY A 171 18.48 85.48 -14.56
C GLY A 171 18.04 84.01 -14.53
N ILE A 172 18.91 83.08 -14.95
CA ILE A 172 18.67 81.61 -14.86
C ILE A 172 18.26 81.22 -13.42
N ARG A 173 18.96 81.76 -12.42
CA ARG A 173 18.69 81.48 -10.98
C ARG A 173 17.39 82.11 -10.47
N LYS A 174 16.81 83.09 -11.17
CA LYS A 174 15.45 83.61 -10.93
C LYS A 174 14.40 82.71 -11.59
N GLN A 175 14.60 82.35 -12.86
CA GLN A 175 13.68 81.49 -13.62
C GLN A 175 13.45 80.14 -12.91
N ALA A 176 14.54 79.43 -12.58
CA ALA A 176 14.47 78.15 -11.86
C ALA A 176 13.78 78.25 -10.49
N ARG A 177 13.85 79.41 -9.81
CA ARG A 177 13.15 79.62 -8.52
C ARG A 177 11.64 79.79 -8.70
N GLU A 178 11.19 80.47 -9.74
CA GLU A 178 9.74 80.63 -10.00
C GLU A 178 9.13 79.33 -10.56
N ASP A 179 9.89 78.56 -11.34
CA ASP A 179 9.44 77.26 -11.84
C ASP A 179 9.30 76.21 -10.70
N ILE A 180 10.26 76.15 -9.77
CA ILE A 180 10.14 75.34 -8.54
C ILE A 180 8.95 75.79 -7.68
N ARG A 181 8.61 77.08 -7.69
CA ARG A 181 7.48 77.65 -6.94
C ARG A 181 6.14 77.24 -7.54
N ILE A 182 6.04 77.19 -8.86
CA ILE A 182 4.84 76.75 -9.60
C ILE A 182 4.62 75.23 -9.42
N LEU A 183 5.66 74.41 -9.59
CA LEU A 183 5.58 72.97 -9.37
C LEU A 183 5.15 72.61 -7.92
N LYS A 184 5.60 73.39 -6.92
CA LYS A 184 5.14 73.28 -5.52
C LYS A 184 3.73 73.79 -5.26
N PHE A 185 3.13 74.56 -6.18
CA PHE A 185 1.73 74.96 -6.13
C PHE A 185 0.83 73.91 -6.80
N GLU A 186 1.17 73.47 -8.01
CA GLU A 186 0.41 72.49 -8.79
C GLU A 186 0.32 71.14 -8.07
N SER A 187 1.44 70.62 -7.56
CA SER A 187 1.46 69.39 -6.73
C SER A 187 0.65 69.50 -5.43
N ARG A 188 0.40 70.71 -4.92
CA ARG A 188 -0.50 70.95 -3.78
C ARG A 188 -1.98 71.03 -4.19
N GLN A 189 -2.29 71.45 -5.42
CA GLN A 189 -3.67 71.41 -5.94
C GLN A 189 -4.06 69.99 -6.34
N LEU A 190 -3.21 69.25 -7.07
CA LEU A 190 -3.43 67.84 -7.39
C LEU A 190 -3.67 66.99 -6.13
N LYS A 191 -2.90 67.21 -5.06
CA LYS A 191 -3.14 66.53 -3.76
C LYS A 191 -4.42 66.99 -3.03
N LYS A 192 -4.96 68.18 -3.32
CA LYS A 192 -6.30 68.59 -2.83
C LYS A 192 -7.40 67.95 -3.67
N GLU A 193 -7.28 67.96 -4.99
CA GLU A 193 -8.25 67.40 -5.93
C GLU A 193 -8.39 65.88 -5.74
N GLN A 194 -7.28 65.13 -5.66
CA GLN A 194 -7.32 63.70 -5.34
C GLN A 194 -8.00 63.42 -3.99
N ASN A 195 -7.77 64.25 -2.97
CA ASN A 195 -8.43 64.09 -1.66
C ASN A 195 -9.91 64.54 -1.67
N ALA A 196 -10.28 65.50 -2.53
CA ALA A 196 -11.66 65.89 -2.76
C ALA A 196 -12.42 64.80 -3.50
N ALA A 197 -11.87 64.26 -4.59
CA ALA A 197 -12.40 63.13 -5.34
C ALA A 197 -12.53 61.86 -4.47
N ARG A 198 -11.52 61.54 -3.66
CA ARG A 198 -11.58 60.41 -2.71
C ARG A 198 -12.62 60.62 -1.60
N LYS A 199 -12.94 61.88 -1.26
CA LYS A 199 -14.06 62.21 -0.35
C LYS A 199 -15.42 62.18 -1.05
N SER A 200 -15.56 62.65 -2.29
CA SER A 200 -16.81 62.59 -3.05
C SER A 200 -17.19 61.15 -3.39
N ALA A 201 -16.25 60.33 -3.87
CA ALA A 201 -16.47 58.90 -4.11
C ALA A 201 -16.89 58.15 -2.83
N LYS A 202 -16.24 58.42 -1.68
CA LYS A 202 -16.69 57.89 -0.38
C LYS A 202 -18.06 58.42 0.07
N ARG A 203 -18.51 59.57 -0.43
CA ARG A 203 -19.83 60.16 -0.13
C ARG A 203 -20.91 59.57 -1.04
N GLN A 204 -20.62 59.38 -2.33
CA GLN A 204 -21.46 58.64 -3.29
C GLN A 204 -21.66 57.19 -2.84
N ALA A 205 -20.59 56.42 -2.61
CA ALA A 205 -20.68 55.03 -2.13
C ALA A 205 -21.39 54.89 -0.76
N LYS A 206 -21.46 55.96 0.04
CA LYS A 206 -22.27 56.01 1.27
C LYS A 206 -23.73 56.38 1.00
N LEU A 207 -24.00 57.28 0.06
CA LEU A 207 -25.34 57.64 -0.41
C LEU A 207 -26.00 56.47 -1.15
N GLU A 208 -25.30 55.79 -2.05
CA GLU A 208 -25.76 54.55 -2.70
C GLU A 208 -26.08 53.47 -1.67
N LYS A 209 -25.19 53.24 -0.69
CA LYS A 209 -25.49 52.32 0.44
C LYS A 209 -26.64 52.80 1.33
N GLN A 210 -27.00 54.08 1.34
CA GLN A 210 -28.20 54.57 2.01
C GLN A 210 -29.45 54.42 1.13
N GLN A 211 -29.37 54.66 -0.18
CA GLN A 211 -30.44 54.49 -1.15
C GLN A 211 -30.82 53.01 -1.32
N ILE A 212 -29.85 52.12 -1.51
CA ILE A 212 -30.05 50.66 -1.52
C ILE A 212 -30.66 50.19 -0.19
N LYS A 213 -30.20 50.74 0.94
CA LYS A 213 -30.78 50.43 2.26
C LYS A 213 -32.19 51.01 2.44
N GLN A 214 -32.52 52.13 1.80
CA GLN A 214 -33.87 52.70 1.77
C GLN A 214 -34.80 51.91 0.85
N GLN A 215 -34.36 51.53 -0.36
CA GLN A 215 -35.07 50.64 -1.27
C GLN A 215 -35.37 49.29 -0.59
N LEU A 216 -34.37 48.64 0.02
CA LEU A 216 -34.57 47.43 0.83
C LEU A 216 -35.48 47.65 2.06
N LEU A 217 -35.59 48.87 2.58
CA LEU A 217 -36.54 49.22 3.65
C LEU A 217 -37.95 49.48 3.10
N GLU A 218 -38.10 49.98 1.88
CA GLU A 218 -39.37 50.19 1.20
C GLU A 218 -39.94 48.92 0.60
N GLU A 219 -39.10 48.05 0.02
CA GLU A 219 -39.46 46.68 -0.31
C GLU A 219 -39.90 45.93 0.94
N ARG A 220 -39.12 45.95 2.03
CA ARG A 220 -39.54 45.35 3.31
C ARG A 220 -40.77 46.03 3.93
N LYS A 221 -41.07 47.29 3.61
CA LYS A 221 -42.35 47.93 3.97
C LYS A 221 -43.50 47.41 3.08
N LYS A 222 -43.31 47.29 1.77
CA LYS A 222 -44.28 46.74 0.81
C LYS A 222 -44.56 45.26 1.10
N GLU A 223 -43.55 44.46 1.40
CA GLU A 223 -43.69 43.10 1.94
C GLU A 223 -44.47 43.12 3.26
N ARG A 224 -44.17 44.03 4.19
CA ARG A 224 -44.88 44.13 5.48
C ARG A 224 -46.32 44.62 5.36
N THR A 225 -46.66 45.44 4.37
CA THR A 225 -48.06 45.83 4.11
C THR A 225 -48.82 44.71 3.39
N ALA A 226 -48.20 44.02 2.42
CA ALA A 226 -48.76 42.80 1.82
C ALA A 226 -49.02 41.72 2.89
N ASN A 227 -48.02 41.44 3.75
CA ASN A 227 -48.14 40.51 4.88
C ASN A 227 -49.01 41.05 6.04
N LYS A 228 -49.46 42.31 6.02
CA LYS A 228 -50.50 42.80 6.96
C LYS A 228 -51.90 42.63 6.37
N ALA A 229 -52.08 42.97 5.09
CA ALA A 229 -53.33 42.73 4.36
C ALA A 229 -53.72 41.24 4.35
N SER A 230 -52.73 40.34 4.24
CA SER A 230 -52.96 38.89 4.30
C SER A 230 -53.15 38.31 5.72
N ASN A 231 -53.18 39.13 6.78
CA ASN A 231 -53.21 38.67 8.18
C ASN A 231 -54.42 39.17 8.99
N GLN A 232 -55.39 39.86 8.38
CA GLN A 232 -56.65 40.25 9.03
C GLN A 232 -57.82 39.29 8.79
N SER A 233 -57.61 38.15 8.12
CA SER A 233 -58.65 37.15 7.82
C SER A 233 -58.39 35.75 8.37
N SER A 234 -57.51 35.59 9.38
CA SER A 234 -57.22 34.28 9.99
C SER A 234 -56.84 34.38 11.49
N ALA A 235 -57.68 35.05 12.28
CA ALA A 235 -57.54 35.11 13.74
C ALA A 235 -58.08 33.85 14.45
N ALA A 236 -57.70 32.65 13.96
CA ALA A 236 -58.06 31.37 14.56
C ALA A 236 -57.02 30.28 14.23
N SER A 237 -56.72 29.42 15.22
CA SER A 237 -55.73 28.32 15.18
C SER A 237 -54.26 28.74 14.96
N GLY A 238 -53.46 28.70 16.02
CA GLY A 238 -52.02 28.99 15.97
C GLY A 238 -51.15 27.74 15.77
N LYS A 239 -50.05 27.87 15.02
CA LYS A 239 -48.86 26.99 15.06
C LYS A 239 -47.65 27.72 14.47
N SER A 240 -46.48 27.59 15.11
CA SER A 240 -45.29 28.38 14.80
C SER A 240 -44.55 27.90 13.55
N LYS A 241 -44.25 28.81 12.61
CA LYS A 241 -43.42 28.53 11.43
C LYS A 241 -41.93 28.63 11.81
N LYS A 242 -41.24 27.49 11.84
CA LYS A 242 -39.76 27.44 11.88
C LYS A 242 -39.18 28.08 10.61
N LYS A 243 -38.07 28.83 10.71
CA LYS A 243 -37.23 29.16 9.54
C LYS A 243 -36.78 27.85 8.88
N LYS A 244 -36.81 27.78 7.54
CA LYS A 244 -36.07 26.73 6.80
C LYS A 244 -34.57 26.90 7.10
N ARG A 245 -33.84 25.79 7.29
CA ARG A 245 -32.38 25.77 7.15
C ARG A 245 -32.05 26.03 5.67
N LYS A 246 -30.92 26.68 5.38
CA LYS A 246 -30.31 26.61 4.04
C LYS A 246 -29.87 25.16 3.84
N GLU A 247 -30.10 24.58 2.67
CA GLU A 247 -29.46 23.33 2.29
C GLU A 247 -27.95 23.60 2.06
N ILE A 248 -27.13 22.58 2.33
CA ILE A 248 -25.65 22.63 2.34
C ILE A 248 -25.21 21.52 1.40
N THR A 249 -24.30 21.80 0.48
CA THR A 249 -23.75 20.80 -0.46
C THR A 249 -22.60 20.02 0.18
N LEU A 250 -22.05 19.00 -0.49
CA LEU A 250 -20.82 18.35 -0.02
C LEU A 250 -19.59 19.24 -0.23
N GLU A 251 -19.67 20.08 -1.26
CA GLU A 251 -18.67 21.05 -1.67
C GLU A 251 -18.54 22.21 -0.65
N ASP A 252 -19.67 22.63 -0.06
CA ASP A 252 -19.74 23.53 1.11
C ASP A 252 -19.22 22.87 2.42
N TYR A 253 -19.15 21.53 2.49
CA TYR A 253 -18.98 20.78 3.73
C TYR A 253 -17.55 20.25 3.97
N LEU A 254 -16.80 19.95 2.89
CA LEU A 254 -15.40 19.53 3.00
C LEU A 254 -14.51 20.74 3.35
N PRO A 255 -13.64 20.65 4.38
CA PRO A 255 -12.92 21.79 4.95
C PRO A 255 -11.67 22.22 4.14
N ILE A 256 -11.77 22.18 2.81
CA ILE A 256 -10.71 22.47 1.84
C ILE A 256 -11.17 23.62 0.95
N ASP A 257 -10.29 24.59 0.73
CA ASP A 257 -10.52 25.86 -0.01
C ASP A 257 -9.87 25.80 -1.40
N LYS A 258 -8.57 25.46 -1.45
CA LYS A 258 -7.82 25.19 -2.69
C LYS A 258 -6.66 24.22 -2.46
N ILE A 259 -6.07 23.76 -3.55
CA ILE A 259 -4.77 23.05 -3.59
C ILE A 259 -3.86 23.86 -4.53
N ALA A 260 -2.61 24.11 -4.13
CA ALA A 260 -1.60 24.75 -4.99
C ALA A 260 -0.17 24.47 -4.48
N ASN A 261 0.77 24.15 -5.38
CA ASN A 261 2.16 23.79 -5.07
C ASN A 261 2.30 22.58 -4.12
N GLY A 262 1.43 21.58 -4.25
CA GLY A 262 1.39 20.40 -3.38
C GLY A 262 0.90 20.69 -1.96
N VAL A 263 0.29 21.86 -1.73
CA VAL A 263 -0.19 22.31 -0.42
C VAL A 263 -1.70 22.47 -0.44
N ILE A 264 -2.36 21.83 0.52
CA ILE A 264 -3.79 21.99 0.80
C ILE A 264 -3.98 23.25 1.65
N TYR A 265 -4.84 24.14 1.17
CA TYR A 265 -5.32 25.31 1.89
C TYR A 265 -6.68 24.95 2.50
N THR A 266 -6.80 25.02 3.82
CA THR A 266 -8.04 24.65 4.50
C THR A 266 -8.97 25.85 4.70
N THR A 267 -10.27 25.58 4.85
CA THR A 267 -11.28 26.62 5.15
C THR A 267 -11.07 27.32 6.50
N ASP A 268 -10.22 26.77 7.37
CA ASP A 268 -9.78 27.38 8.64
C ASP A 268 -8.37 28.02 8.55
N HIS A 269 -7.90 28.31 7.33
CA HIS A 269 -6.65 29.01 7.01
C HIS A 269 -5.36 28.33 7.49
N ARG A 270 -5.35 26.99 7.51
CA ARG A 270 -4.14 26.18 7.71
C ARG A 270 -3.59 25.72 6.35
N TYR A 271 -2.30 25.38 6.35
CA TYR A 271 -1.55 24.95 5.18
C TYR A 271 -0.96 23.58 5.49
N VAL A 272 -1.30 22.57 4.68
CA VAL A 272 -0.92 21.16 4.90
C VAL A 272 -0.23 20.62 3.66
N LYS A 273 0.96 20.00 3.80
CA LYS A 273 1.61 19.23 2.72
C LYS A 273 1.43 17.74 3.00
N ILE A 274 1.23 16.96 1.92
CA ILE A 274 1.20 15.50 1.92
C ILE A 274 2.44 15.00 1.18
N LEU A 275 3.11 13.98 1.72
CA LEU A 275 4.13 13.20 1.02
C LEU A 275 3.67 11.74 0.95
N GLU A 276 3.94 11.04 -0.15
CA GLU A 276 3.80 9.57 -0.25
C GLU A 276 5.15 8.88 -0.05
N ILE A 277 5.13 7.75 0.66
CA ILE A 277 6.32 7.05 1.16
C ILE A 277 6.22 5.57 0.79
N GLU A 278 7.28 5.03 0.19
CA GLU A 278 7.34 3.60 -0.05
C GLU A 278 7.65 2.84 1.26
N PRO A 279 6.85 1.80 1.60
CA PRO A 279 7.03 1.05 2.84
C PRO A 279 8.18 0.04 2.72
N ILE A 280 8.76 -0.33 3.86
CA ILE A 280 9.85 -1.31 3.94
C ILE A 280 9.45 -2.59 4.68
N ASN A 281 10.19 -3.66 4.39
CA ASN A 281 10.10 -4.97 5.06
C ASN A 281 10.68 -4.95 6.50
N PHE A 282 10.30 -3.98 7.33
CA PHE A 282 10.92 -3.69 8.63
C PHE A 282 11.04 -4.93 9.54
N LEU A 283 9.95 -5.69 9.69
CA LEU A 283 9.89 -6.87 10.58
C LEU A 283 10.91 -7.97 10.22
N LEU A 284 11.38 -7.99 8.98
CA LEU A 284 12.25 -9.03 8.42
C LEU A 284 13.72 -8.59 8.36
N ARG A 285 14.00 -7.33 8.74
CA ARG A 285 15.36 -6.85 9.01
C ARG A 285 15.86 -7.47 10.32
N SER A 286 17.18 -7.66 10.45
CA SER A 286 17.79 -8.10 11.71
C SER A 286 17.50 -7.11 12.85
N ALA A 287 17.55 -7.56 14.11
CA ALA A 287 17.31 -6.70 15.27
C ALA A 287 18.19 -5.43 15.27
N ARG A 288 19.43 -5.54 14.78
CA ARG A 288 20.37 -4.42 14.64
C ARG A 288 19.97 -3.43 13.53
N GLU A 289 19.51 -3.92 12.39
CA GLU A 289 18.97 -3.07 11.31
C GLU A 289 17.67 -2.38 11.75
N GLN A 290 16.75 -3.11 12.40
CA GLN A 290 15.52 -2.54 12.97
C GLN A 290 15.83 -1.41 13.96
N GLN A 291 16.79 -1.62 14.88
CA GLN A 291 17.27 -0.55 15.78
C GLN A 291 17.85 0.64 15.01
N GLY A 292 18.65 0.41 13.97
CA GLY A 292 19.20 1.48 13.12
C GLY A 292 18.11 2.35 12.48
N ILE A 293 17.11 1.71 11.88
CA ILE A 293 15.94 2.39 11.29
C ILE A 293 15.19 3.23 12.35
N ILE A 294 14.98 2.67 13.55
CA ILE A 294 14.34 3.38 14.66
C ILE A 294 15.18 4.58 15.12
N PHE A 295 16.51 4.49 15.15
CA PHE A 295 17.38 5.63 15.49
C PHE A 295 17.36 6.74 14.43
N SER A 296 17.32 6.39 13.14
CA SER A 296 17.10 7.35 12.04
C SER A 296 15.74 8.05 12.20
N PHE A 297 14.68 7.31 12.52
CA PHE A 297 13.34 7.88 12.71
C PHE A 297 13.19 8.71 13.99
N ILE A 298 13.85 8.33 15.10
CA ILE A 298 13.99 9.17 16.31
C ILE A 298 14.66 10.51 15.95
N SER A 299 15.65 10.49 15.06
CA SER A 299 16.36 11.69 14.62
C SER A 299 15.47 12.60 13.77
N TYR A 300 14.63 12.02 12.88
CA TYR A 300 13.58 12.77 12.20
C TYR A 300 12.58 13.41 13.17
N LEU A 301 12.00 12.64 14.10
CA LEU A 301 10.99 13.15 15.05
C LEU A 301 11.53 14.31 15.91
N LYS A 302 12.84 14.34 16.22
CA LYS A 302 13.46 15.46 16.94
C LYS A 302 13.41 16.78 16.18
N ILE A 303 13.40 16.77 14.85
CA ILE A 303 13.35 17.97 13.98
C ILE A 303 12.06 18.13 13.18
N SER A 304 11.13 17.16 13.26
CA SER A 304 9.86 17.17 12.52
C SER A 304 8.93 18.31 12.94
N PRO A 305 7.96 18.69 12.08
CA PRO A 305 6.84 19.56 12.46
C PRO A 305 6.12 19.10 13.73
N VAL A 306 5.50 20.06 14.42
CA VAL A 306 4.90 19.87 15.76
C VAL A 306 3.69 18.93 15.75
N LYS A 307 2.90 18.96 14.67
CA LYS A 307 1.81 18.01 14.44
C LYS A 307 2.11 17.18 13.19
N LEU A 308 2.04 15.87 13.32
CA LEU A 308 2.11 14.90 12.24
C LEU A 308 0.83 14.05 12.23
N GLN A 309 0.33 13.73 11.05
CA GLN A 309 -0.57 12.63 10.79
C GLN A 309 0.16 11.69 9.83
N ILE A 310 0.34 10.44 10.22
CA ILE A 310 0.82 9.39 9.33
C ILE A 310 -0.37 8.50 9.01
N LYS A 311 -0.65 8.35 7.72
CA LYS A 311 -1.85 7.69 7.22
C LYS A 311 -1.50 6.50 6.35
N MET A 312 -2.10 5.35 6.64
CA MET A 312 -2.08 4.19 5.75
C MET A 312 -3.48 4.02 5.17
N ILE A 313 -3.58 3.89 3.84
CA ILE A 313 -4.82 3.57 3.12
C ILE A 313 -4.63 2.23 2.41
N SER A 314 -5.55 1.28 2.65
CA SER A 314 -5.58 0.02 1.89
C SER A 314 -6.40 0.15 0.60
N LYS A 315 -5.87 -0.34 -0.53
CA LYS A 315 -6.55 -0.40 -1.83
C LYS A 315 -6.56 -1.85 -2.31
N LYS A 316 -7.45 -2.22 -3.24
CA LYS A 316 -7.25 -3.45 -4.02
C LYS A 316 -5.95 -3.34 -4.81
N ALA A 317 -5.20 -4.44 -4.88
CA ALA A 317 -3.88 -4.44 -5.50
C ALA A 317 -3.96 -4.04 -6.98
N ASP A 318 -3.22 -2.99 -7.35
CA ASP A 318 -3.20 -2.46 -8.71
C ASP A 318 -2.24 -3.29 -9.57
N ILE A 319 -2.81 -4.25 -10.30
CA ILE A 319 -2.06 -5.20 -11.15
C ILE A 319 -2.13 -4.84 -12.63
N ASN A 320 -2.62 -3.64 -12.99
CA ASN A 320 -2.90 -3.31 -14.38
C ASN A 320 -1.65 -3.41 -15.26
N LYS A 321 -0.50 -2.90 -14.80
CA LYS A 321 0.78 -3.06 -15.49
C LYS A 321 1.13 -4.52 -15.76
N HIS A 322 1.09 -5.39 -14.74
CA HIS A 322 1.34 -6.82 -14.86
C HIS A 322 0.38 -7.52 -15.84
N LEU A 323 -0.89 -7.10 -15.86
CA LEU A 323 -1.90 -7.62 -16.80
C LEU A 323 -1.72 -7.13 -18.23
N GLU A 324 -1.24 -5.91 -18.45
CA GLU A 324 -0.90 -5.43 -19.80
C GLU A 324 0.40 -6.08 -20.30
N GLN A 325 1.43 -6.20 -19.45
CA GLN A 325 2.66 -6.94 -19.78
C GLN A 325 2.35 -8.41 -20.14
N SER A 326 1.50 -9.07 -19.35
CA SER A 326 1.03 -10.44 -19.64
C SER A 326 0.25 -10.56 -20.96
N ARG A 327 -0.40 -9.48 -21.45
CA ARG A 327 -1.01 -9.46 -22.81
C ARG A 327 0.05 -9.29 -23.89
N LEU A 328 1.02 -8.38 -23.71
CA LEU A 328 2.09 -8.15 -24.68
C LEU A 328 2.97 -9.40 -24.87
N GLU A 329 3.15 -10.20 -23.80
CA GLU A 329 3.75 -11.54 -23.88
C GLU A 329 2.87 -12.49 -24.74
N MET A 330 1.56 -12.53 -24.49
CA MET A 330 0.59 -13.39 -25.21
C MET A 330 0.47 -13.08 -26.71
N GLU A 331 0.65 -11.82 -27.10
CA GLU A 331 0.65 -11.39 -28.50
C GLU A 331 1.92 -11.84 -29.25
N ARG A 332 3.04 -12.05 -28.53
CA ARG A 332 4.32 -12.52 -29.07
C ARG A 332 4.45 -14.04 -29.13
N GLU A 333 3.82 -14.76 -28.20
CA GLU A 333 3.81 -16.23 -28.18
C GLU A 333 3.21 -16.78 -29.48
N SER A 334 3.74 -17.89 -30.01
CA SER A 334 3.27 -18.52 -31.24
C SER A 334 2.40 -19.76 -31.00
N ASP A 335 2.65 -20.54 -29.94
CA ASP A 335 1.89 -21.77 -29.66
C ASP A 335 0.46 -21.46 -29.18
N PRO A 336 -0.58 -22.07 -29.78
CA PRO A 336 -1.98 -21.78 -29.45
C PRO A 336 -2.39 -22.27 -28.05
N ASN A 337 -1.75 -23.31 -27.52
CA ASN A 337 -2.02 -23.86 -26.19
C ASN A 337 -1.35 -23.00 -25.11
N CYS A 338 -0.12 -22.54 -25.36
CA CYS A 338 0.59 -21.60 -24.51
C CYS A 338 -0.14 -20.25 -24.42
N ARG A 339 -0.65 -19.73 -25.55
CA ARG A 339 -1.60 -18.60 -25.56
C ARG A 339 -2.86 -18.86 -24.73
N GLN A 340 -3.40 -20.08 -24.74
CA GLN A 340 -4.58 -20.43 -23.96
C GLN A 340 -4.29 -20.50 -22.45
N LEU A 341 -3.14 -21.07 -22.06
CA LEU A 341 -2.63 -21.03 -20.69
C LEU A 341 -2.45 -19.60 -20.19
N GLN A 342 -1.99 -18.70 -21.05
CA GLN A 342 -1.79 -17.29 -20.70
C GLN A 342 -3.09 -16.50 -20.56
N LYS A 343 -4.11 -16.76 -21.38
CA LYS A 343 -5.48 -16.21 -21.18
C LYS A 343 -6.07 -16.62 -19.84
N ASP A 344 -5.93 -17.91 -19.50
CA ASP A 344 -6.41 -18.46 -18.24
C ASP A 344 -5.64 -17.87 -17.04
N TYR A 345 -4.30 -17.74 -17.12
CA TYR A 345 -3.48 -17.03 -16.14
C TYR A 345 -3.95 -15.57 -15.96
N ILE A 346 -4.15 -14.81 -17.04
CA ILE A 346 -4.64 -13.41 -16.98
C ILE A 346 -6.01 -13.33 -16.30
N GLN A 347 -6.91 -14.28 -16.57
CA GLN A 347 -8.21 -14.37 -15.90
C GLN A 347 -8.06 -14.73 -14.42
N PHE A 348 -7.18 -15.67 -14.10
CA PHE A 348 -6.92 -16.15 -12.74
C PHE A 348 -6.32 -15.05 -11.85
N VAL A 349 -5.29 -14.34 -12.31
CA VAL A 349 -4.67 -13.23 -11.56
C VAL A 349 -5.67 -12.09 -11.32
N ARG A 350 -6.58 -11.81 -12.28
CA ARG A 350 -7.71 -10.87 -12.07
C ARG A 350 -8.68 -11.34 -11.00
N GLN A 351 -9.07 -12.62 -11.00
CA GLN A 351 -9.97 -13.17 -9.97
C GLN A 351 -9.32 -13.10 -8.59
N LEU A 352 -8.05 -13.48 -8.47
CA LEU A 352 -7.27 -13.43 -7.22
C LEU A 352 -7.12 -11.99 -6.72
N SER A 353 -6.76 -11.05 -7.60
CA SER A 353 -6.68 -9.62 -7.28
C SER A 353 -8.01 -9.03 -6.82
N SER A 354 -9.11 -9.33 -7.52
CA SER A 354 -10.43 -8.78 -7.20
C SER A 354 -11.02 -9.27 -5.86
N ARG A 355 -10.58 -10.43 -5.36
CA ARG A 355 -11.12 -11.09 -4.16
C ARG A 355 -10.21 -11.03 -2.94
N GLU A 356 -8.90 -11.18 -3.13
CA GLU A 356 -7.95 -11.41 -2.02
C GLU A 356 -6.92 -10.28 -1.89
N ALA A 357 -6.49 -9.65 -2.98
CA ALA A 357 -5.26 -8.85 -2.97
C ALA A 357 -5.40 -7.40 -2.46
N VAL A 358 -4.56 -7.05 -1.48
CA VAL A 358 -4.51 -5.73 -0.84
C VAL A 358 -3.14 -5.06 -1.08
N SER A 359 -3.15 -3.86 -1.65
CA SER A 359 -2.02 -2.91 -1.64
C SER A 359 -2.24 -1.83 -0.59
N ARG A 360 -1.16 -1.13 -0.19
CA ARG A 360 -1.19 -0.12 0.88
C ARG A 360 -0.38 1.11 0.44
N ARG A 361 -1.00 2.30 0.48
CA ARG A 361 -0.36 3.59 0.27
C ARG A 361 -0.10 4.25 1.63
N PHE A 362 1.08 4.84 1.82
CA PHE A 362 1.49 5.44 3.09
C PHE A 362 1.81 6.93 2.90
N PHE A 363 1.24 7.77 3.75
CA PHE A 363 1.35 9.21 3.66
C PHE A 363 1.86 9.84 4.95
N LEU A 364 2.80 10.77 4.84
CA LEU A 364 3.26 11.63 5.92
C LEU A 364 2.68 13.02 5.67
N ILE A 365 1.86 13.49 6.60
CA ILE A 365 1.05 14.69 6.46
C ILE A 365 1.38 15.62 7.63
N PHE A 366 1.71 16.88 7.33
CA PHE A 366 2.08 17.87 8.34
C PHE A 366 1.57 19.26 7.97
N GLU A 367 1.26 20.06 9.00
CA GLU A 367 0.81 21.44 8.84
C GLU A 367 1.91 22.45 9.20
N TYR A 368 1.84 23.64 8.59
CA TYR A 368 2.70 24.76 8.96
C TYR A 368 2.27 25.36 10.30
N GLU A 369 3.18 25.41 11.27
CA GLU A 369 3.00 26.20 12.50
C GLU A 369 3.89 27.46 12.51
N PRO A 370 3.33 28.66 12.77
CA PRO A 370 4.12 29.88 12.87
C PRO A 370 4.91 29.92 14.18
N PHE A 371 6.24 30.03 14.11
CA PHE A 371 7.15 30.15 15.26
C PHE A 371 6.78 31.27 16.23
N ASN A 372 6.12 32.34 15.74
CA ASN A 372 5.53 33.38 16.57
C ASN A 372 4.14 33.77 16.04
N VAL A 373 3.10 33.41 16.79
CA VAL A 373 1.68 33.63 16.47
C VAL A 373 1.34 35.11 16.21
N ASN A 374 2.12 36.06 16.73
CA ASN A 374 1.89 37.50 16.55
C ASN A 374 2.58 38.09 15.30
N ARG A 375 3.44 37.34 14.60
CA ARG A 375 4.06 37.79 13.35
C ARG A 375 3.14 37.47 12.18
N LYS A 376 2.90 38.46 11.29
CA LYS A 376 2.42 38.17 9.94
C LYS A 376 3.56 37.53 9.14
N VAL A 377 3.30 36.33 8.63
CA VAL A 377 4.18 35.56 7.75
C VAL A 377 3.62 35.68 6.33
N GLU A 378 4.47 35.82 5.32
CA GLU A 378 4.01 35.82 3.93
C GLU A 378 3.81 34.40 3.39
N GLU A 379 2.88 34.20 2.45
CA GLU A 379 2.58 32.89 1.85
C GLU A 379 3.84 32.20 1.29
N LYS A 380 4.77 32.98 0.73
CA LYS A 380 6.07 32.48 0.25
C LYS A 380 6.98 31.93 1.37
N GLU A 381 6.94 32.53 2.57
CA GLU A 381 7.68 32.01 3.74
C GLU A 381 7.05 30.70 4.26
N ILE A 382 5.72 30.57 4.16
CA ILE A 382 4.97 29.35 4.54
C ILE A 382 5.32 28.19 3.60
N LEU A 383 5.23 28.41 2.28
CA LEU A 383 5.54 27.40 1.28
C LEU A 383 7.00 26.94 1.37
N ALA A 384 7.95 27.87 1.53
CA ALA A 384 9.37 27.54 1.71
C ALA A 384 9.64 26.72 2.99
N ALA A 385 8.91 26.97 4.08
CA ALA A 385 9.03 26.21 5.32
C ALA A 385 8.45 24.80 5.20
N LEU A 386 7.31 24.64 4.52
CA LEU A 386 6.72 23.31 4.23
C LEU A 386 7.65 22.49 3.33
N GLU A 387 8.24 23.10 2.31
CA GLU A 387 9.17 22.43 1.40
C GLU A 387 10.49 22.06 2.11
N THR A 388 11.01 22.93 2.98
CA THR A 388 12.15 22.60 3.84
C THR A 388 11.85 21.39 4.74
N ALA A 389 10.63 21.30 5.30
CA ALA A 389 10.19 20.15 6.07
C ALA A 389 10.03 18.88 5.21
N ALA A 390 9.61 19.00 3.95
CA ALA A 390 9.51 17.89 3.01
C ALA A 390 10.88 17.31 2.64
N GLN A 391 11.85 18.15 2.27
CA GLN A 391 13.22 17.71 1.97
C GLN A 391 13.91 17.14 3.22
N THR A 392 13.60 17.67 4.41
CA THR A 392 14.04 17.12 5.70
C THR A 392 13.48 15.71 5.92
N ALA A 393 12.18 15.51 5.71
CA ALA A 393 11.55 14.20 5.82
C ALA A 393 12.16 13.20 4.83
N LYS A 394 12.30 13.59 3.55
CA LYS A 394 12.94 12.76 2.52
C LYS A 394 14.34 12.31 2.91
N THR A 395 15.17 13.23 3.41
CA THR A 395 16.55 12.94 3.82
C THR A 395 16.63 11.90 4.95
N PHE A 396 15.79 12.03 5.99
CA PHE A 396 15.83 11.09 7.13
C PHE A 396 15.06 9.79 6.87
N LEU A 397 14.01 9.80 6.04
CA LEU A 397 13.31 8.57 5.65
C LEU A 397 14.16 7.70 4.72
N TYR A 398 15.00 8.30 3.86
CA TYR A 398 16.03 7.57 3.12
C TYR A 398 17.06 6.92 4.07
N GLN A 399 17.42 7.57 5.18
CA GLN A 399 18.23 6.96 6.27
C GLN A 399 17.46 5.90 7.08
N CYS A 400 16.14 5.81 6.94
CA CYS A 400 15.33 4.69 7.43
C CYS A 400 15.19 3.56 6.38
N GLY A 401 15.68 3.77 5.15
CA GLY A 401 15.56 2.84 4.03
C GLY A 401 14.27 2.97 3.21
N ASN A 402 13.46 4.01 3.44
CA ASN A 402 12.27 4.29 2.64
C ASN A 402 12.59 5.34 1.57
N ASP A 403 11.99 5.24 0.40
CA ASP A 403 11.94 6.33 -0.56
C ASP A 403 10.67 7.19 -0.40
N VAL A 404 10.80 8.48 -0.71
CA VAL A 404 9.70 9.44 -0.76
C VAL A 404 9.46 9.79 -2.22
N LEU A 405 8.26 9.44 -2.69
CA LEU A 405 7.89 9.56 -4.10
C LEU A 405 7.92 11.02 -4.56
N VAL A 406 8.23 11.19 -5.85
CA VAL A 406 8.18 12.47 -6.56
C VAL A 406 7.16 12.32 -7.68
N HIS A 407 6.29 13.30 -7.83
CA HIS A 407 5.21 13.29 -8.81
C HIS A 407 5.39 14.48 -9.75
N ASP A 408 5.15 14.29 -11.05
CA ASP A 408 5.32 15.34 -12.07
C ASP A 408 4.43 16.56 -11.83
N ASN A 409 3.29 16.36 -11.15
CA ASN A 409 2.33 17.37 -10.77
C ASN A 409 1.86 17.12 -9.32
N GLU A 410 2.40 17.88 -8.36
CA GLU A 410 2.06 17.73 -6.94
C GLU A 410 0.59 18.09 -6.62
N ASP A 411 -0.02 19.00 -7.38
CA ASP A 411 -1.40 19.43 -7.15
C ASP A 411 -2.40 18.36 -7.61
N GLU A 412 -2.13 17.70 -8.74
CA GLU A 412 -2.89 16.53 -9.20
C GLU A 412 -2.71 15.32 -8.27
N PHE A 413 -1.47 15.05 -7.82
CA PHE A 413 -1.20 14.04 -6.80
C PHE A 413 -2.00 14.28 -5.51
N THR A 414 -1.95 15.50 -4.96
CA THR A 414 -2.67 15.86 -3.74
C THR A 414 -4.19 15.73 -3.93
N THR A 415 -4.67 16.05 -5.13
CA THR A 415 -6.07 15.86 -5.53
C THR A 415 -6.46 14.38 -5.65
N ASP A 416 -5.59 13.50 -6.17
CA ASP A 416 -5.84 12.05 -6.21
C ASP A 416 -5.92 11.43 -4.82
N VAL A 417 -5.00 11.77 -3.91
CA VAL A 417 -5.02 11.24 -2.53
C VAL A 417 -6.36 11.55 -1.85
N LEU A 418 -6.87 12.78 -2.03
CA LEU A 418 -8.18 13.19 -1.52
C LEU A 418 -9.34 12.52 -2.27
N TYR A 419 -9.28 12.44 -3.59
CA TYR A 419 -10.32 11.81 -4.42
C TYR A 419 -10.46 10.31 -4.11
N THR A 420 -9.33 9.59 -4.07
CA THR A 420 -9.23 8.16 -3.77
C THR A 420 -9.72 7.86 -2.35
N LEU A 421 -9.43 8.70 -1.36
CA LEU A 421 -9.98 8.53 -0.01
C LEU A 421 -11.50 8.72 0.03
N LEU A 422 -12.01 9.78 -0.61
CA LEU A 422 -13.43 10.11 -0.60
C LEU A 422 -14.28 9.21 -1.50
N ASN A 423 -13.68 8.55 -2.49
CA ASN A 423 -14.36 7.79 -3.54
C ASN A 423 -13.78 6.37 -3.73
N ARG A 424 -13.28 5.75 -2.65
CA ARG A 424 -12.53 4.46 -2.60
C ARG A 424 -12.88 3.40 -3.64
N THR A 425 -14.16 3.14 -3.89
CA THR A 425 -14.61 2.23 -4.96
C THR A 425 -14.67 2.92 -6.31
N LYS A 426 -15.39 4.05 -6.41
CA LYS A 426 -15.64 4.79 -7.65
C LYS A 426 -14.38 5.31 -8.35
N CYS A 427 -13.28 5.60 -7.65
CA CYS A 427 -12.02 6.00 -8.30
C CYS A 427 -11.42 4.88 -9.19
N THR A 428 -11.86 3.62 -9.03
CA THR A 428 -11.50 2.49 -9.90
C THR A 428 -12.30 2.49 -11.22
N GLU A 429 -13.54 2.98 -11.21
CA GLU A 429 -14.44 3.05 -12.39
C GLU A 429 -14.32 4.40 -13.14
N THR A 430 -14.06 5.46 -12.37
CA THR A 430 -13.79 6.82 -12.84
C THR A 430 -12.52 7.35 -12.17
N PRO A 431 -11.33 7.12 -12.76
CA PRO A 431 -10.09 7.74 -12.29
C PRO A 431 -10.16 9.28 -12.31
N LEU A 432 -9.31 9.95 -11.53
CA LEU A 432 -9.36 11.41 -11.37
C LEU A 432 -9.38 12.19 -12.71
N PRO A 433 -8.54 11.91 -13.73
CA PRO A 433 -8.61 12.63 -15.01
C PRO A 433 -9.97 12.51 -15.71
N LYS A 434 -10.62 11.34 -15.62
CA LYS A 434 -11.97 11.11 -16.15
C LYS A 434 -13.03 11.88 -15.35
N ARG A 435 -12.84 12.06 -14.04
CA ARG A 435 -13.70 12.92 -13.19
C ARG A 435 -13.48 14.41 -13.50
N ILE A 436 -12.25 14.86 -13.69
CA ILE A 436 -11.92 16.24 -14.08
C ILE A 436 -12.64 16.59 -15.39
N ASN A 437 -12.49 15.75 -16.42
CA ASN A 437 -13.16 15.96 -17.70
C ASN A 437 -14.69 16.05 -17.55
N GLN A 438 -15.33 15.21 -16.74
CA GLN A 438 -16.78 15.29 -16.47
C GLN A 438 -17.22 16.62 -15.83
N VAL A 439 -16.40 17.22 -14.97
CA VAL A 439 -16.71 18.52 -14.36
C VAL A 439 -16.52 19.64 -15.40
N LEU A 440 -15.41 19.62 -16.15
CA LEU A 440 -15.12 20.61 -17.19
C LEU A 440 -16.21 20.62 -18.29
N THR A 441 -16.59 19.44 -18.80
CA THR A 441 -17.66 19.32 -19.81
C THR A 441 -18.97 19.92 -19.32
N ARG A 442 -19.34 19.74 -18.04
CA ARG A 442 -20.55 20.34 -17.47
C ARG A 442 -20.49 21.87 -17.43
N TYR A 443 -19.32 22.46 -17.14
CA TYR A 443 -19.16 23.91 -17.14
C TYR A 443 -19.28 24.49 -18.56
N MET A 444 -18.77 23.78 -19.58
CA MET A 444 -18.99 24.10 -20.99
C MET A 444 -20.48 23.96 -21.39
N GLU A 445 -21.10 22.81 -21.15
CA GLU A 445 -22.51 22.52 -21.48
C GLU A 445 -23.51 23.50 -20.81
N SER A 446 -23.17 24.02 -19.63
CA SER A 446 -24.00 25.00 -18.91
C SER A 446 -23.69 26.46 -19.26
N GLY A 447 -22.84 26.71 -20.25
CA GLY A 447 -22.50 28.06 -20.74
C GLY A 447 -21.63 28.87 -19.78
N ARG A 448 -20.86 28.21 -18.92
CA ARG A 448 -20.05 28.81 -17.85
C ARG A 448 -18.55 28.67 -18.06
N GLU A 449 -18.11 28.74 -19.31
CA GLU A 449 -16.69 28.63 -19.68
C GLU A 449 -15.81 29.64 -18.92
N GLN A 450 -16.33 30.83 -18.62
CA GLN A 450 -15.65 31.87 -17.83
C GLN A 450 -15.47 31.53 -16.33
N GLU A 451 -16.16 30.52 -15.81
CA GLU A 451 -16.01 30.04 -14.43
C GLU A 451 -14.98 28.90 -14.31
N VAL A 452 -14.50 28.33 -15.43
CA VAL A 452 -13.65 27.11 -15.46
C VAL A 452 -12.35 27.27 -14.67
N ASP A 453 -11.64 28.38 -14.82
CA ASP A 453 -10.39 28.67 -14.09
C ASP A 453 -10.59 28.88 -12.58
N ASN A 454 -11.84 28.90 -12.10
CA ASN A 454 -12.23 29.19 -10.72
C ASN A 454 -13.14 28.11 -10.11
N ILE A 455 -13.23 26.91 -10.72
CA ILE A 455 -14.00 25.78 -10.17
C ILE A 455 -13.42 25.38 -8.81
N HIS A 456 -14.29 25.20 -7.81
CA HIS A 456 -13.86 24.93 -6.44
C HIS A 456 -13.33 23.49 -6.33
N ILE A 457 -12.19 23.28 -5.67
CA ILE A 457 -11.49 21.98 -5.66
C ILE A 457 -12.38 20.82 -5.17
N ASN A 458 -13.31 21.10 -4.24
CA ASN A 458 -14.26 20.12 -3.73
C ASN A 458 -15.22 19.56 -4.81
N GLU A 459 -15.48 20.27 -5.91
CA GLU A 459 -16.32 19.74 -7.01
C GLU A 459 -15.67 18.54 -7.71
N PHE A 460 -14.34 18.52 -7.80
CA PHE A 460 -13.61 17.37 -8.35
C PHE A 460 -13.60 16.21 -7.35
N ILE A 461 -13.24 16.46 -6.08
CA ILE A 461 -12.98 15.41 -5.09
C ILE A 461 -14.20 14.89 -4.32
N ALA A 462 -15.31 15.64 -4.25
CA ALA A 462 -16.42 15.29 -3.36
C ALA A 462 -17.09 13.95 -3.74
N PRO A 463 -17.47 13.12 -2.73
CA PRO A 463 -18.35 11.98 -2.96
C PRO A 463 -19.73 12.46 -3.40
N GLU A 464 -20.56 11.58 -3.96
CA GLU A 464 -21.92 11.90 -4.39
C GLU A 464 -22.88 12.05 -3.21
N SER A 465 -22.67 11.27 -2.14
CA SER A 465 -23.47 11.36 -0.91
C SER A 465 -22.70 10.90 0.34
N LEU A 466 -22.99 11.58 1.46
CA LEU A 466 -22.62 11.20 2.82
C LEU A 466 -23.89 11.05 3.68
N ASP A 467 -24.17 9.86 4.21
CA ASP A 467 -25.31 9.63 5.11
C ASP A 467 -24.88 9.55 6.58
N PHE A 468 -25.27 10.57 7.34
CA PHE A 468 -25.04 10.68 8.79
C PHE A 468 -26.30 10.36 9.63
N LYS A 469 -27.26 9.57 9.12
CA LYS A 469 -28.43 9.09 9.90
C LYS A 469 -28.07 8.00 10.93
N HIS A 470 -26.93 7.34 10.78
CA HIS A 470 -26.56 6.11 11.48
C HIS A 470 -25.53 6.39 12.58
N SER A 471 -25.62 5.68 13.72
CA SER A 471 -24.84 5.99 14.93
C SER A 471 -23.50 5.29 15.01
N ASN A 472 -23.33 4.22 14.23
CA ASN A 472 -22.23 3.26 14.32
C ASN A 472 -21.38 3.24 13.03
N TYR A 473 -21.87 3.91 11.98
CA TYR A 473 -21.22 4.04 10.67
C TYR A 473 -21.72 5.30 9.94
N VAL A 474 -21.01 5.70 8.89
CA VAL A 474 -21.42 6.63 7.83
C VAL A 474 -21.58 5.82 6.54
N LEU A 475 -22.51 6.20 5.65
CA LEU A 475 -22.48 5.69 4.27
C LEU A 475 -21.79 6.73 3.37
N VAL A 476 -20.77 6.31 2.64
CA VAL A 476 -20.02 7.14 1.67
C VAL A 476 -20.19 6.49 0.30
N ASN A 477 -20.88 7.16 -0.64
CA ASN A 477 -21.23 6.59 -1.95
C ASN A 477 -21.95 5.22 -1.91
N GLY A 478 -22.56 4.86 -0.77
CA GLY A 478 -23.19 3.55 -0.53
C GLY A 478 -22.32 2.53 0.23
N ILE A 479 -21.00 2.76 0.35
CA ILE A 479 -20.08 1.93 1.14
C ILE A 479 -20.24 2.26 2.63
N TYR A 480 -20.16 1.23 3.48
CA TYR A 480 -20.25 1.39 4.93
C TYR A 480 -18.88 1.74 5.51
N HIS A 481 -18.77 2.85 6.25
CA HIS A 481 -17.56 3.29 6.95
C HIS A 481 -17.82 3.36 8.46
N SER A 482 -17.03 2.66 9.29
CA SER A 482 -17.05 2.80 10.75
C SER A 482 -15.70 3.30 11.25
N TYR A 483 -15.75 4.32 12.11
CA TYR A 483 -14.60 4.91 12.77
C TYR A 483 -14.47 4.38 14.20
N LEU A 484 -13.27 3.95 14.55
CA LEU A 484 -12.91 3.41 15.87
C LEU A 484 -11.59 4.02 16.34
N LEU A 485 -11.37 4.07 17.66
CA LEU A 485 -10.15 4.59 18.27
C LEU A 485 -9.56 3.62 19.29
N VAL A 486 -8.24 3.67 19.45
CA VAL A 486 -7.57 3.09 20.62
C VAL A 486 -7.69 4.12 21.76
N PRO A 487 -8.35 3.79 22.87
CA PRO A 487 -8.59 4.75 23.95
C PRO A 487 -7.33 4.96 24.81
N CYS A 488 -7.28 6.03 25.60
CA CYS A 488 -6.10 6.39 26.39
C CYS A 488 -5.58 5.28 27.33
N ASP A 489 -6.48 4.43 27.82
CA ASP A 489 -6.21 3.23 28.62
C ASP A 489 -5.83 1.99 27.80
N GLY A 490 -6.31 1.89 26.55
CA GLY A 490 -6.22 0.70 25.68
C GLY A 490 -4.90 0.45 24.95
N TYR A 491 -3.78 1.00 25.43
CA TYR A 491 -2.44 0.74 24.89
C TYR A 491 -1.60 -0.12 25.83
N LYS A 492 -1.05 -1.23 25.29
CA LYS A 492 -0.08 -2.11 25.94
C LYS A 492 1.12 -1.30 26.47
N ALA A 493 1.52 -1.56 27.72
CA ALA A 493 2.52 -0.75 28.41
C ALA A 493 3.97 -1.03 27.97
N LYS A 494 4.27 -2.22 27.41
CA LYS A 494 5.55 -2.58 26.81
C LYS A 494 5.32 -3.10 25.39
N VAL A 495 6.00 -2.52 24.40
CA VAL A 495 5.87 -2.88 22.98
C VAL A 495 7.24 -3.15 22.37
N MET A 496 7.30 -3.95 21.32
CA MET A 496 8.51 -4.07 20.48
C MET A 496 8.48 -3.04 19.35
N PRO A 497 9.65 -2.67 18.78
CA PRO A 497 9.69 -1.85 17.56
C PRO A 497 8.83 -2.45 16.43
N GLY A 498 8.12 -1.58 15.71
CA GLY A 498 7.25 -2.00 14.60
C GLY A 498 5.95 -2.69 15.02
N TRP A 499 5.54 -2.65 16.30
CA TRP A 499 4.29 -3.29 16.78
C TRP A 499 3.03 -2.88 16.02
N LEU A 500 3.01 -1.66 15.46
CA LEU A 500 1.90 -1.14 14.65
C LEU A 500 1.71 -1.92 13.34
N SER A 501 2.72 -2.68 12.90
CA SER A 501 2.69 -3.56 11.73
C SER A 501 1.51 -4.54 11.71
N LEU A 502 1.03 -5.00 12.87
CA LEU A 502 -0.12 -5.91 12.97
C LEU A 502 -1.41 -5.24 12.51
N LEU A 503 -1.62 -3.98 12.91
CA LEU A 503 -2.75 -3.18 12.43
C LEU A 503 -2.58 -2.84 10.96
N ILE A 504 -1.36 -2.48 10.54
CA ILE A 504 -1.07 -2.06 9.18
C ILE A 504 -1.26 -3.20 8.16
N ASN A 505 -0.85 -4.42 8.51
CA ASN A 505 -1.01 -5.60 7.67
C ASN A 505 -2.40 -6.26 7.77
N ALA A 506 -3.31 -5.70 8.57
CA ALA A 506 -4.72 -6.10 8.54
C ALA A 506 -5.31 -5.94 7.12
N GLY A 507 -6.37 -6.70 6.83
CA GLY A 507 -6.90 -6.92 5.47
C GLY A 507 -7.53 -5.70 4.77
N GLU A 508 -8.21 -5.97 3.65
CA GLU A 508 -8.80 -4.93 2.81
C GLU A 508 -9.78 -4.03 3.58
N GLY A 509 -9.86 -2.76 3.23
CA GLY A 509 -10.84 -1.84 3.77
C GLY A 509 -10.51 -1.31 5.17
N ILE A 510 -9.31 -1.58 5.67
CA ILE A 510 -8.82 -1.06 6.95
C ILE A 510 -7.80 0.05 6.66
N ASP A 511 -8.03 1.23 7.21
CA ASP A 511 -7.12 2.38 7.14
C ASP A 511 -6.74 2.82 8.56
N ILE A 512 -5.56 3.42 8.69
CA ILE A 512 -5.03 3.89 9.97
C ILE A 512 -4.63 5.34 9.85
N ASP A 513 -5.06 6.16 10.81
CA ASP A 513 -4.58 7.51 11.05
C ASP A 513 -3.85 7.55 12.40
N PHE A 514 -2.53 7.70 12.34
CA PHE A 514 -1.63 7.81 13.49
C PHE A 514 -1.20 9.27 13.68
N PHE A 515 -1.64 9.89 14.76
CA PHE A 515 -1.33 11.29 15.05
C PHE A 515 -0.25 11.40 16.13
N LEU A 516 0.72 12.29 15.90
CA LEU A 516 1.74 12.69 16.87
C LEU A 516 1.70 14.21 17.04
N HIS A 517 1.57 14.67 18.28
CA HIS A 517 1.53 16.09 18.65
C HIS A 517 2.60 16.39 19.69
N LYS A 518 3.75 16.87 19.20
CA LYS A 518 4.94 17.26 19.96
C LYS A 518 4.61 18.36 20.96
N GLN A 519 5.14 18.29 22.18
CA GLN A 519 4.90 19.29 23.23
C GLN A 519 6.17 20.03 23.63
N PRO A 520 6.13 21.36 23.87
CA PRO A 520 7.30 22.11 24.33
C PRO A 520 7.85 21.60 25.67
N LYS A 521 9.13 21.17 25.66
CA LYS A 521 9.83 20.52 26.78
C LYS A 521 9.61 21.22 28.12
N ASP A 522 9.88 22.52 28.22
CA ASP A 522 9.80 23.28 29.48
C ASP A 522 8.40 23.25 30.10
N LYS A 523 7.36 23.43 29.27
CA LYS A 523 5.95 23.44 29.70
C LYS A 523 5.51 22.07 30.23
N ILE A 524 6.05 20.98 29.67
CA ILE A 524 5.80 19.63 30.17
C ILE A 524 6.61 19.34 31.44
N GLN A 525 7.91 19.65 31.48
CA GLN A 525 8.75 19.44 32.66
C GLN A 525 8.18 20.14 33.91
N GLN A 526 7.70 21.39 33.77
CA GLN A 526 7.06 22.12 34.87
C GLN A 526 5.76 21.44 35.35
N ARG A 527 4.84 21.09 34.43
CA ARG A 527 3.58 20.39 34.76
C ARG A 527 3.84 19.03 35.40
N LEU A 528 4.81 18.29 34.89
CA LEU A 528 5.22 16.98 35.36
C LEU A 528 5.77 17.05 36.79
N GLY A 529 6.66 18.01 37.07
CA GLY A 529 7.18 18.27 38.42
C GLY A 529 6.10 18.69 39.43
N GLN A 530 5.11 19.48 39.00
CA GLN A 530 3.95 19.81 39.83
C GLN A 530 3.10 18.57 40.15
N GLN A 531 2.78 17.75 39.13
CA GLN A 531 1.91 16.59 39.31
C GLN A 531 2.57 15.47 40.13
N ILE A 532 3.89 15.24 39.99
CA ILE A 532 4.65 14.35 40.88
C ILE A 532 4.56 14.82 42.34
N ARG A 533 4.69 16.14 42.60
CA ARG A 533 4.57 16.70 43.95
C ARG A 533 3.18 16.46 44.54
N ILE A 534 2.13 16.66 43.76
CA ILE A 534 0.73 16.46 44.17
C ILE A 534 0.46 14.97 44.49
N ASN A 535 0.80 14.06 43.57
CA ASN A 535 0.54 12.63 43.78
C ASN A 535 1.38 12.07 44.95
N ARG A 536 2.61 12.54 45.14
CA ARG A 536 3.46 12.14 46.28
C ARG A 536 2.96 12.67 47.64
N SER A 537 2.16 13.75 47.67
CA SER A 537 1.41 14.10 48.88
C SER A 537 0.32 13.07 49.12
N LYS A 538 -0.55 12.85 48.12
CA LYS A 538 -1.69 11.92 48.23
C LYS A 538 -1.32 10.52 48.72
N ILE A 539 -0.16 9.98 48.32
CA ILE A 539 0.33 8.68 48.83
C ILE A 539 0.67 8.73 50.34
N LYS A 540 1.21 9.84 50.86
CA LYS A 540 1.41 10.01 52.31
C LYS A 540 0.11 10.17 53.08
N ASP A 541 -0.91 10.71 52.40
CA ASP A 541 -2.22 11.01 52.97
C ASP A 541 -3.19 9.80 52.86
N ALA A 542 -2.78 8.70 52.21
CA ALA A 542 -3.60 7.51 51.95
C ALA A 542 -3.15 6.31 52.80
N SER A 543 -4.05 5.81 53.66
CA SER A 543 -3.85 4.59 54.45
C SER A 543 -4.07 3.32 53.62
N ASP A 544 -3.27 2.28 53.90
CA ASP A 544 -3.15 0.96 53.26
C ASP A 544 -4.44 0.36 52.62
N THR A 545 -4.82 0.91 51.48
CA THR A 545 -5.96 0.46 50.66
C THR A 545 -5.41 0.05 49.31
N ASN A 546 -4.92 -1.21 49.24
CA ASN A 546 -3.96 -1.71 48.24
C ASN A 546 -4.15 -1.17 46.81
N ALA A 547 -5.37 -1.20 46.26
CA ALA A 547 -5.64 -0.76 44.89
C ALA A 547 -5.38 0.74 44.64
N ASP A 548 -5.82 1.64 45.53
CA ASP A 548 -5.64 3.09 45.38
C ASP A 548 -4.16 3.49 45.53
N PHE A 549 -3.40 2.73 46.34
CA PHE A 549 -1.95 2.91 46.50
C PHE A 549 -1.18 2.47 45.26
N ASP A 550 -1.45 1.26 44.74
CA ASP A 550 -0.77 0.69 43.58
C ASP A 550 -0.96 1.54 42.31
N ASP A 551 -2.17 2.04 42.05
CA ASP A 551 -2.43 2.90 40.88
C ASP A 551 -1.74 4.27 41.01
N LEU A 552 -1.70 4.86 42.21
CA LEU A 552 -0.98 6.12 42.47
C LEU A 552 0.53 5.95 42.32
N ASP A 553 1.11 4.85 42.82
CA ASP A 553 2.55 4.58 42.69
C ASP A 553 2.93 4.21 41.24
N SER A 554 2.13 3.39 40.55
CA SER A 554 2.26 3.09 39.12
C SER A 554 2.23 4.36 38.27
N ALA A 555 1.35 5.31 38.62
CA ALA A 555 1.34 6.64 38.03
C ALA A 555 2.64 7.40 38.35
N ILE A 556 3.09 7.46 39.61
CA ILE A 556 4.33 8.16 39.98
C ILE A 556 5.57 7.57 39.29
N ARG A 557 5.69 6.25 39.19
CA ARG A 557 6.73 5.56 38.39
C ARG A 557 6.69 6.01 36.92
N SER A 558 5.50 6.06 36.31
CA SER A 558 5.31 6.60 34.96
C SER A 558 5.72 8.08 34.85
N GLY A 559 5.45 8.89 35.88
CA GLY A 559 5.85 10.30 35.95
C GLY A 559 7.37 10.49 36.05
N TYR A 560 8.07 9.65 36.83
CA TYR A 560 9.53 9.67 36.91
C TYR A 560 10.19 9.22 35.60
N PHE A 561 9.67 8.17 34.95
CA PHE A 561 10.13 7.74 33.61
C PHE A 561 10.05 8.88 32.59
N LEU A 562 8.88 9.55 32.49
CA LEU A 562 8.70 10.72 31.63
C LEU A 562 9.69 11.84 31.95
N LYS A 563 10.02 12.05 33.23
CA LYS A 563 10.96 13.10 33.67
C LYS A 563 12.41 12.74 33.30
N GLN A 564 12.80 11.48 33.43
CA GLN A 564 14.13 11.00 33.05
C GLN A 564 14.35 11.07 31.54
N GLY A 565 13.38 10.63 30.73
CA GLY A 565 13.47 10.75 29.27
C GLY A 565 13.58 12.20 28.78
N LEU A 566 12.80 13.11 29.38
CA LEU A 566 12.89 14.56 29.11
C LEU A 566 14.23 15.19 29.52
N ALA A 567 14.97 14.57 30.46
CA ALA A 567 16.34 14.97 30.81
C ALA A 567 17.37 14.35 29.84
N ASN A 568 17.14 13.11 29.40
CA ASN A 568 17.96 12.38 28.43
C ASN A 568 17.72 12.85 26.96
N ASN A 569 17.29 14.10 26.78
CA ASN A 569 17.02 14.75 25.49
C ASN A 569 16.00 14.04 24.58
N GLU A 570 15.04 13.30 25.15
CA GLU A 570 13.81 12.94 24.43
C GLU A 570 12.79 14.09 24.43
N ASP A 571 12.06 14.24 23.34
CA ASP A 571 10.84 15.05 23.26
C ASP A 571 9.61 14.25 23.72
N PHE A 572 8.59 14.95 24.22
CA PHE A 572 7.30 14.39 24.63
C PHE A 572 6.25 14.63 23.55
N TYR A 573 5.41 13.62 23.28
CA TYR A 573 4.29 13.69 22.35
C TYR A 573 3.00 13.22 23.02
N TYR A 574 1.88 13.80 22.59
CA TYR A 574 0.61 13.10 22.63
C TYR A 574 0.45 12.26 21.36
N MET A 575 0.03 11.02 21.53
CA MET A 575 -0.14 10.03 20.48
C MET A 575 -1.61 9.60 20.40
N ASN A 576 -2.15 9.43 19.19
CA ASN A 576 -3.51 8.96 18.96
C ASN A 576 -3.55 7.96 17.80
N LEU A 577 -4.39 6.93 17.90
CA LEU A 577 -4.74 6.01 16.81
C LEU A 577 -6.25 6.06 16.53
N LEU A 578 -6.58 6.38 15.28
CA LEU A 578 -7.91 6.24 14.69
C LEU A 578 -7.83 5.16 13.60
N ILE A 579 -8.77 4.22 13.61
CA ILE A 579 -8.89 3.14 12.63
C ILE A 579 -10.21 3.33 11.88
N THR A 580 -10.15 3.34 10.55
CA THR A 580 -11.33 3.31 9.69
C THR A 580 -11.51 1.90 9.16
N ILE A 581 -12.69 1.33 9.34
CA ILE A 581 -13.06 0.02 8.77
C ILE A 581 -14.18 0.24 7.77
N THR A 582 -14.00 -0.25 6.55
CA THR A 582 -14.97 -0.18 5.46
C THR A 582 -15.40 -1.56 4.96
N ALA A 583 -16.63 -1.65 4.45
CA ALA A 583 -17.23 -2.88 3.95
C ALA A 583 -18.29 -2.59 2.87
N GLY A 584 -18.58 -3.57 2.01
CA GLY A 584 -19.63 -3.47 0.99
C GLY A 584 -21.04 -3.51 1.59
N ASP A 585 -21.22 -4.26 2.68
CA ASP A 585 -22.48 -4.40 3.40
C ASP A 585 -22.31 -4.27 4.93
N LEU A 586 -23.41 -4.34 5.67
CA LEU A 586 -23.44 -4.14 7.11
C LEU A 586 -22.99 -5.37 7.92
N GLU A 587 -23.21 -6.58 7.42
CA GLU A 587 -22.82 -7.83 8.08
C GLU A 587 -21.30 -8.02 7.98
N GLU A 588 -20.74 -7.80 6.79
CA GLU A 588 -19.30 -7.70 6.58
C GLU A 588 -18.68 -6.62 7.47
N LEU A 589 -19.30 -5.43 7.59
CA LEU A 589 -18.80 -4.38 8.48
C LEU A 589 -18.74 -4.86 9.94
N GLN A 590 -19.81 -5.48 10.45
CA GLN A 590 -19.83 -5.97 11.83
C GLN A 590 -18.85 -7.12 12.06
N TRP A 591 -18.62 -7.97 11.06
CA TRP A 591 -17.61 -9.03 11.11
C TRP A 591 -16.18 -8.45 11.16
N ARG A 592 -15.83 -7.56 10.21
CA ARG A 592 -14.51 -6.87 10.19
C ARG A 592 -14.23 -6.11 11.49
N ILE A 593 -15.23 -5.45 12.08
CA ILE A 593 -15.13 -4.80 13.40
C ILE A 593 -14.87 -5.80 14.53
N GLN A 594 -15.48 -6.99 14.49
CA GLN A 594 -15.29 -8.02 15.52
C GLN A 594 -13.92 -8.67 15.44
N GLU A 595 -13.44 -9.03 14.24
CA GLU A 595 -12.09 -9.59 14.08
C GLU A 595 -11.01 -8.60 14.50
N MET A 596 -11.13 -7.31 14.14
CA MET A 596 -10.18 -6.28 14.59
C MET A 596 -10.18 -6.06 16.10
N LYS A 597 -11.30 -6.30 16.78
CA LYS A 597 -11.35 -6.31 18.25
C LYS A 597 -10.66 -7.54 18.84
N LYS A 598 -10.94 -8.74 18.34
CA LYS A 598 -10.25 -9.97 18.79
C LYS A 598 -8.74 -9.84 18.62
N LEU A 599 -8.31 -9.32 17.47
CA LEU A 599 -6.91 -9.09 17.13
C LEU A 599 -6.22 -8.17 18.15
N LEU A 600 -6.80 -7.01 18.48
CA LEU A 600 -6.22 -6.09 19.46
C LEU A 600 -6.30 -6.62 20.90
N ILE A 601 -7.37 -7.33 21.27
CA ILE A 601 -7.49 -7.98 22.58
C ILE A 601 -6.37 -9.02 22.76
N SER A 602 -6.00 -9.77 21.71
CA SER A 602 -4.86 -10.70 21.75
C SER A 602 -3.50 -10.05 22.04
N GLN A 603 -3.41 -8.72 21.89
CA GLN A 603 -2.19 -7.92 22.08
C GLN A 603 -2.24 -7.00 23.30
N ASP A 604 -3.16 -7.23 24.24
CA ASP A 604 -3.41 -6.38 25.42
C ASP A 604 -3.84 -4.93 25.04
N MET A 605 -4.66 -4.79 24.00
CA MET A 605 -5.18 -3.51 23.52
C MET A 605 -6.72 -3.48 23.39
N ASP A 606 -7.30 -2.29 23.53
CA ASP A 606 -8.76 -2.04 23.40
C ASP A 606 -9.09 -1.21 22.16
N LEU A 607 -10.28 -1.39 21.59
CA LEU A 607 -10.76 -0.70 20.40
C LEU A 607 -12.23 -0.27 20.56
N ARG A 608 -12.45 1.04 20.71
CA ARG A 608 -13.78 1.63 20.96
C ARG A 608 -14.30 2.30 19.68
N SER A 609 -15.52 1.97 19.27
CA SER A 609 -16.17 2.64 18.12
C SER A 609 -16.64 4.05 18.50
N CYS A 610 -16.53 4.99 17.56
CA CYS A 610 -16.93 6.39 17.72
C CYS A 610 -18.47 6.56 17.70
N TYR A 611 -19.19 5.88 18.59
CA TYR A 611 -20.65 5.93 18.69
C TYR A 611 -21.17 7.37 18.79
N PHE A 612 -22.14 7.71 17.93
CA PHE A 612 -22.68 9.07 17.75
C PHE A 612 -21.66 10.16 17.32
N LEU A 613 -20.38 9.81 17.14
CA LEU A 613 -19.29 10.69 16.73
C LEU A 613 -18.69 10.28 15.36
N GLN A 614 -19.39 9.43 14.61
CA GLN A 614 -18.98 8.95 13.28
C GLN A 614 -18.80 10.10 12.26
N GLU A 615 -19.58 11.20 12.38
CA GLU A 615 -19.38 12.44 11.60
C GLU A 615 -18.03 13.12 11.91
N GLN A 616 -17.59 13.07 13.18
CA GLN A 616 -16.29 13.60 13.62
C GLN A 616 -15.15 12.65 13.23
N GLY A 617 -15.39 11.33 13.24
CA GLY A 617 -14.45 10.31 12.75
C GLY A 617 -14.14 10.51 11.27
N PHE A 618 -15.17 10.67 10.43
CA PHE A 618 -15.03 10.99 9.01
C PHE A 618 -14.13 12.21 8.78
N LEU A 619 -14.44 13.35 9.41
CA LEU A 619 -13.66 14.58 9.26
C LEU A 619 -12.21 14.44 9.80
N SER A 620 -12.01 13.62 10.83
CA SER A 620 -10.67 13.35 11.40
C SER A 620 -9.84 12.40 10.54
N SER A 621 -10.47 11.56 9.73
CA SER A 621 -9.77 10.62 8.82
C SER A 621 -9.27 11.26 7.52
N LEU A 622 -9.61 12.53 7.27
CA LEU A 622 -9.06 13.32 6.16
C LEU A 622 -7.57 13.62 6.41
N PRO A 623 -6.73 13.71 5.37
CA PRO A 623 -5.29 13.99 5.50
C PRO A 623 -5.04 15.49 5.76
N LEU A 624 -5.51 15.99 6.90
CA LEU A 624 -5.57 17.42 7.25
C LEU A 624 -5.04 17.74 8.66
N VAL A 625 -4.39 16.77 9.31
CA VAL A 625 -3.75 16.86 10.66
C VAL A 625 -4.71 17.31 11.77
N ASN A 626 -6.01 17.06 11.62
CA ASN A 626 -7.07 17.64 12.45
C ASN A 626 -7.99 16.57 13.08
N LEU A 627 -7.54 15.97 14.19
CA LEU A 627 -8.35 15.06 15.00
C LEU A 627 -9.35 15.85 15.87
N ASP A 628 -10.65 15.51 15.80
CA ASP A 628 -11.69 16.19 16.59
C ASP A 628 -11.34 16.21 18.09
N LYS A 629 -11.58 17.35 18.73
CA LYS A 629 -11.19 17.61 20.12
C LYS A 629 -11.70 16.57 21.13
N LYS A 630 -12.86 15.93 20.90
CA LYS A 630 -13.33 14.84 21.78
C LYS A 630 -12.58 13.54 21.51
N LEU A 631 -12.41 13.20 20.23
CA LEU A 631 -11.70 11.98 19.83
C LEU A 631 -10.26 12.03 20.33
N TYR A 632 -9.60 13.19 20.22
CA TYR A 632 -8.30 13.47 20.81
C TYR A 632 -8.28 13.23 22.33
N GLU A 633 -9.20 13.83 23.09
CA GLU A 633 -9.27 13.67 24.55
C GLU A 633 -9.60 12.23 25.00
N LEU A 634 -10.27 11.43 24.16
CA LEU A 634 -10.59 10.01 24.42
C LEU A 634 -9.45 9.04 24.07
N SER A 635 -8.60 9.37 23.09
CA SER A 635 -7.57 8.45 22.53
C SER A 635 -6.12 8.85 22.82
N LYS A 636 -5.88 10.03 23.40
CA LYS A 636 -4.51 10.54 23.67
C LYS A 636 -3.74 9.61 24.60
N ARG A 637 -2.50 9.29 24.23
CA ARG A 637 -1.53 8.58 25.08
C ARG A 637 -0.26 9.41 25.23
N ASN A 638 0.30 9.43 26.45
CA ASN A 638 1.63 9.98 26.71
C ASN A 638 2.71 9.08 26.09
N VAL A 639 3.57 9.61 25.22
CA VAL A 639 4.80 8.94 24.78
C VAL A 639 6.00 9.88 24.75
N LEU A 640 7.19 9.29 24.85
CA LEU A 640 8.45 9.96 24.52
C LEU A 640 8.83 9.66 23.05
N THR A 641 9.99 10.13 22.60
CA THR A 641 10.42 10.01 21.19
C THR A 641 10.71 8.56 20.81
N THR A 642 11.36 7.80 21.69
CA THR A 642 11.59 6.36 21.53
C THR A 642 10.26 5.59 21.48
N GLY A 643 9.28 6.00 22.30
CA GLY A 643 7.92 5.47 22.28
C GLY A 643 7.21 5.73 20.95
N ALA A 644 7.19 6.98 20.49
CA ALA A 644 6.61 7.37 19.20
C ALA A 644 7.29 6.67 18.01
N ALA A 645 8.63 6.52 18.05
CA ALA A 645 9.39 5.85 17.00
C ALA A 645 9.15 4.33 16.98
N SER A 646 8.92 3.69 18.13
CA SER A 646 8.57 2.26 18.19
C SER A 646 7.31 1.89 17.40
N CYS A 647 6.44 2.87 17.15
CA CYS A 647 5.24 2.74 16.32
C CYS A 647 5.53 2.81 14.81
N TYR A 648 6.78 2.60 14.36
CA TYR A 648 7.26 2.82 13.00
C TYR A 648 6.26 2.33 11.92
N PRO A 649 5.61 3.25 11.18
CA PRO A 649 4.40 2.92 10.43
C PRO A 649 4.63 2.61 8.95
N PHE A 650 5.84 2.81 8.42
CA PHE A 650 6.13 2.62 7.00
C PHE A 650 6.52 1.17 6.71
N VAL A 651 5.60 0.26 7.04
CA VAL A 651 5.85 -1.18 7.08
C VAL A 651 4.79 -1.95 6.29
N SER A 652 5.23 -2.68 5.28
CA SER A 652 4.37 -3.53 4.45
C SER A 652 5.21 -4.70 3.96
N TYR A 653 4.56 -5.79 3.56
CA TYR A 653 5.25 -6.87 2.85
C TYR A 653 4.38 -7.46 1.74
N SER A 654 4.81 -7.21 0.52
CA SER A 654 4.23 -7.70 -0.73
C SER A 654 5.35 -7.73 -1.77
N ILE A 655 5.67 -8.90 -2.31
CA ILE A 655 6.53 -9.03 -3.49
C ILE A 655 5.58 -9.04 -4.69
N CYS A 656 5.56 -7.98 -5.50
CA CYS A 656 4.57 -7.80 -6.56
C CYS A 656 5.19 -7.09 -7.78
N ASP A 657 6.15 -7.77 -8.40
CA ASP A 657 6.94 -7.28 -9.53
C ASP A 657 6.11 -7.20 -10.82
N ASP A 658 6.13 -6.05 -11.50
CA ASP A 658 5.36 -5.80 -12.72
C ASP A 658 5.59 -6.88 -13.80
N ASN A 659 6.82 -7.33 -13.96
CA ASN A 659 7.25 -8.29 -14.99
C ASN A 659 7.32 -9.75 -14.48
N GLY A 660 7.02 -10.01 -13.20
CA GLY A 660 7.28 -11.31 -12.56
C GLY A 660 6.32 -12.45 -12.91
N ILE A 661 6.47 -13.57 -12.22
CA ILE A 661 5.50 -14.69 -12.21
C ILE A 661 4.80 -14.76 -10.86
N LEU A 662 3.50 -15.04 -10.87
CA LEU A 662 2.75 -15.36 -9.65
C LEU A 662 3.31 -16.65 -9.02
N PHE A 663 3.52 -16.62 -7.70
CA PHE A 663 3.71 -17.79 -6.84
C PHE A 663 2.41 -18.09 -6.08
N GLY A 664 1.78 -17.07 -5.50
CA GLY A 664 0.57 -17.24 -4.70
C GLY A 664 0.12 -15.98 -3.97
N VAL A 665 -0.45 -16.14 -2.78
CA VAL A 665 -0.83 -15.03 -1.89
C VAL A 665 -0.11 -15.13 -0.54
N ASN A 666 0.23 -13.97 0.03
CA ASN A 666 0.80 -13.85 1.37
C ASN A 666 -0.27 -14.18 2.42
N LYS A 667 -0.06 -15.25 3.19
CA LYS A 667 -1.03 -15.80 4.15
C LYS A 667 -1.41 -14.84 5.29
N HIS A 668 -0.60 -13.81 5.55
CA HIS A 668 -0.82 -12.86 6.64
C HIS A 668 -1.63 -11.62 6.25
N ASN A 669 -1.56 -11.19 4.99
CA ASN A 669 -2.14 -9.91 4.54
C ASN A 669 -2.84 -9.97 3.16
N ASN A 670 -2.96 -11.18 2.60
CA ASN A 670 -3.53 -11.56 1.30
C ASN A 670 -2.96 -10.84 0.06
N SER A 671 -1.86 -10.08 0.18
CA SER A 671 -1.19 -9.49 -0.98
C SER A 671 -0.72 -10.57 -1.96
N LEU A 672 -0.71 -10.27 -3.26
CA LEU A 672 -0.13 -11.18 -4.25
C LEU A 672 1.37 -11.32 -4.03
N VAL A 673 1.88 -12.51 -4.32
CA VAL A 673 3.31 -12.81 -4.39
C VAL A 673 3.64 -13.07 -5.86
N ILE A 674 3.96 -12.01 -6.59
CA ILE A 674 4.44 -12.03 -7.97
C ILE A 674 5.90 -11.60 -7.95
N ALA A 675 6.83 -12.47 -8.34
CA ALA A 675 8.27 -12.16 -8.28
C ALA A 675 8.94 -12.32 -9.66
N ASP A 676 9.77 -11.36 -10.03
CA ASP A 676 10.64 -11.43 -11.20
C ASP A 676 12.05 -11.82 -10.77
N ILE A 677 12.33 -13.12 -10.72
CA ILE A 677 13.61 -13.63 -10.23
C ILE A 677 14.81 -13.25 -11.10
N PHE A 678 14.59 -12.67 -12.30
CA PHE A 678 15.65 -12.18 -13.18
C PHE A 678 15.94 -10.67 -13.00
N ASP A 679 15.14 -9.93 -12.22
CA ASP A 679 15.43 -8.54 -11.87
C ASP A 679 16.64 -8.43 -10.91
N SER A 680 17.81 -8.28 -11.52
CA SER A 680 19.10 -8.11 -10.84
C SER A 680 19.19 -6.89 -9.91
N LYS A 681 18.26 -5.92 -9.98
CA LYS A 681 18.18 -4.81 -9.02
C LYS A 681 17.65 -5.28 -7.66
N GLN A 682 16.74 -6.25 -7.67
CA GLN A 682 16.08 -6.79 -6.48
C GLN A 682 16.70 -8.10 -6.01
N TYR A 683 16.97 -9.04 -6.92
CA TYR A 683 17.42 -10.39 -6.59
C TYR A 683 18.90 -10.58 -6.94
N LYS A 684 19.73 -10.97 -5.95
CA LYS A 684 21.19 -11.11 -6.14
C LYS A 684 21.57 -12.28 -7.05
N ASN A 685 20.67 -13.24 -7.25
CA ASN A 685 20.66 -14.21 -8.35
C ASN A 685 19.25 -14.83 -8.47
N SER A 686 19.00 -15.49 -9.60
CA SER A 686 17.73 -16.13 -9.94
C SER A 686 17.59 -17.57 -9.39
N ASN A 687 18.55 -18.08 -8.63
CA ASN A 687 18.59 -19.50 -8.24
C ASN A 687 17.68 -19.79 -7.05
N ILE A 688 16.96 -20.91 -7.11
CA ILE A 688 15.95 -21.33 -6.12
C ILE A 688 16.24 -22.75 -5.61
N ALA A 689 16.20 -22.94 -4.29
CA ALA A 689 16.09 -24.28 -3.70
C ALA A 689 14.67 -24.51 -3.18
N ILE A 690 14.04 -25.62 -3.55
CA ILE A 690 12.71 -26.04 -3.08
C ILE A 690 12.87 -27.23 -2.13
N LEU A 691 12.52 -27.05 -0.87
CA LEU A 691 12.73 -28.03 0.20
C LEU A 691 11.38 -28.43 0.82
N GLY A 692 11.21 -29.69 1.19
CA GLY A 692 10.06 -30.16 1.98
C GLY A 692 9.71 -31.62 1.75
N THR A 693 8.95 -32.20 2.68
CA THR A 693 8.63 -33.63 2.74
C THR A 693 7.90 -34.17 1.51
N SER A 694 7.78 -35.48 1.39
CA SER A 694 6.92 -36.10 0.39
C SER A 694 5.46 -35.61 0.53
N GLY A 695 4.78 -35.37 -0.59
CA GLY A 695 3.40 -34.88 -0.61
C GLY A 695 3.19 -33.38 -0.27
N SER A 696 4.16 -32.71 0.35
CA SER A 696 4.08 -31.29 0.79
C SER A 696 3.67 -30.30 -0.32
N GLY A 697 4.09 -30.56 -1.56
CA GLY A 697 3.73 -29.77 -2.75
C GLY A 697 4.87 -29.47 -3.73
N LYS A 698 6.10 -29.98 -3.52
CA LYS A 698 7.30 -29.62 -4.30
C LYS A 698 7.08 -29.60 -5.82
N THR A 699 6.79 -30.76 -6.41
CA THR A 699 6.61 -30.94 -7.85
C THR A 699 5.44 -30.13 -8.40
N PHE A 700 4.37 -29.91 -7.62
CA PHE A 700 3.26 -29.02 -7.98
C PHE A 700 3.71 -27.55 -8.06
N THR A 701 4.40 -27.05 -7.04
CA THR A 701 4.97 -25.69 -7.04
C THR A 701 5.96 -25.52 -8.18
N MET A 702 6.80 -26.53 -8.41
CA MET A 702 7.83 -26.54 -9.45
C MET A 702 7.23 -26.53 -10.87
N GLN A 703 6.28 -27.43 -11.18
CA GLN A 703 5.59 -27.44 -12.47
C GLN A 703 4.75 -26.17 -12.69
N THR A 704 4.09 -25.64 -11.65
CA THR A 704 3.39 -24.33 -11.74
C THR A 704 4.36 -23.23 -12.15
N MET A 705 5.55 -23.19 -11.55
CA MET A 705 6.57 -22.19 -11.87
C MET A 705 7.12 -22.37 -13.29
N ALA A 706 7.40 -23.61 -13.70
CA ALA A 706 7.87 -23.95 -15.04
C ALA A 706 6.86 -23.56 -16.15
N LEU A 707 5.57 -23.84 -15.94
CA LEU A 707 4.49 -23.41 -16.83
C LEU A 707 4.40 -21.88 -16.92
N ARG A 708 4.49 -21.18 -15.78
CA ARG A 708 4.46 -19.71 -15.71
C ARG A 708 5.67 -19.04 -16.36
N MET A 709 6.83 -19.69 -16.33
CA MET A 709 8.01 -19.26 -17.08
C MET A 709 7.84 -19.49 -18.60
N ARG A 710 7.35 -20.66 -19.02
CA ARG A 710 7.15 -20.96 -20.45
C ARG A 710 6.19 -19.99 -21.13
N ARG A 711 5.07 -19.61 -20.49
CA ARG A 711 4.14 -18.58 -21.02
C ARG A 711 4.72 -17.16 -21.07
N LYS A 712 5.86 -16.92 -20.42
CA LYS A 712 6.61 -15.66 -20.49
C LYS A 712 7.60 -15.66 -21.67
N GLY A 713 7.83 -16.81 -22.30
CA GLY A 713 8.79 -17.00 -23.40
C GLY A 713 10.19 -17.42 -22.93
N ILE A 714 10.38 -17.62 -21.61
CA ILE A 714 11.61 -18.15 -20.99
C ILE A 714 11.84 -19.58 -21.48
N GLN A 715 13.09 -19.95 -21.76
CA GLN A 715 13.46 -21.33 -22.09
C GLN A 715 13.54 -22.18 -20.83
N VAL A 716 12.74 -23.26 -20.78
CA VAL A 716 12.59 -24.12 -19.61
C VAL A 716 13.10 -25.53 -19.90
N PHE A 717 14.01 -26.00 -19.07
CA PHE A 717 14.48 -27.38 -19.04
C PHE A 717 14.07 -28.02 -17.72
N ILE A 718 13.48 -29.22 -17.74
CA ILE A 718 13.19 -30.00 -16.54
C ILE A 718 13.90 -31.34 -16.64
N ILE A 719 14.72 -31.68 -15.64
CA ILE A 719 15.36 -32.98 -15.53
C ILE A 719 14.70 -33.75 -14.39
N ALA A 720 14.16 -34.93 -14.71
CA ALA A 720 13.40 -35.77 -13.78
C ALA A 720 14.12 -37.11 -13.55
N PRO A 721 15.00 -37.20 -12.52
CA PRO A 721 15.62 -38.47 -12.11
C PRO A 721 14.61 -39.46 -11.53
N LEU A 722 13.44 -38.99 -11.08
CA LEU A 722 12.35 -39.82 -10.59
C LEU A 722 11.02 -39.39 -11.22
N LYS A 723 10.18 -40.39 -11.55
CA LYS A 723 8.79 -40.23 -11.98
C LYS A 723 8.54 -39.24 -13.14
N GLY A 724 9.39 -39.21 -14.17
CA GLY A 724 9.26 -38.21 -15.24
C GLY A 724 7.91 -38.20 -15.96
N HIS A 725 7.16 -39.32 -15.95
CA HIS A 725 5.77 -39.38 -16.38
C HIS A 725 4.82 -38.35 -15.73
N GLU A 726 5.10 -37.87 -14.50
CA GLU A 726 4.31 -36.79 -13.85
C GLU A 726 4.37 -35.45 -14.62
N PHE A 727 5.36 -35.27 -15.50
CA PHE A 727 5.57 -34.06 -16.31
C PHE A 727 5.06 -34.18 -17.75
N TYR A 728 4.83 -35.41 -18.25
CA TYR A 728 4.46 -35.68 -19.64
C TYR A 728 3.20 -34.92 -20.09
N ARG A 729 2.15 -34.93 -19.26
CA ARG A 729 0.89 -34.24 -19.56
C ARG A 729 1.08 -32.72 -19.63
N ALA A 730 1.88 -32.13 -18.74
CA ALA A 730 2.16 -30.70 -18.76
C ALA A 730 2.89 -30.31 -20.06
N ALA A 731 4.01 -31.00 -20.37
CA ALA A 731 4.81 -30.72 -21.57
C ALA A 731 3.98 -30.79 -22.86
N ARG A 732 3.29 -31.92 -23.09
CA ARG A 732 2.51 -32.17 -24.32
C ARG A 732 1.39 -31.15 -24.56
N ASN A 733 0.80 -30.58 -23.50
CA ASN A 733 -0.29 -29.61 -23.61
C ASN A 733 0.17 -28.15 -23.69
N VAL A 734 1.47 -27.85 -23.68
CA VAL A 734 2.02 -26.49 -23.91
C VAL A 734 2.92 -26.39 -25.13
N GLY A 735 2.85 -27.38 -26.04
CA GLY A 735 3.73 -27.48 -27.21
C GLY A 735 5.18 -27.83 -26.85
N GLY A 736 5.43 -28.39 -25.66
CA GLY A 736 6.75 -28.77 -25.17
C GLY A 736 7.19 -30.18 -25.59
N THR A 737 8.50 -30.40 -25.67
CA THR A 737 9.11 -31.69 -26.02
C THR A 737 9.34 -32.52 -24.76
N PHE A 738 8.94 -33.79 -24.79
CA PHE A 738 9.22 -34.77 -23.74
C PHE A 738 10.20 -35.83 -24.28
N ILE A 739 11.41 -35.84 -23.72
CA ILE A 739 12.53 -36.68 -24.14
C ILE A 739 12.75 -37.72 -23.04
N GLN A 740 12.35 -38.97 -23.30
CA GLN A 740 12.64 -40.10 -22.41
C GLN A 740 13.98 -40.71 -22.80
N ILE A 741 14.97 -40.64 -21.90
CA ILE A 741 16.30 -41.25 -22.07
C ILE A 741 16.32 -42.56 -21.28
N SER A 742 16.21 -43.69 -21.97
CA SER A 742 16.23 -45.01 -21.34
C SER A 742 16.78 -46.10 -22.26
N PRO A 743 17.11 -47.30 -21.74
CA PRO A 743 17.65 -48.39 -22.54
C PRO A 743 16.66 -48.96 -23.57
N ALA A 744 15.36 -48.77 -23.35
CA ALA A 744 14.28 -49.19 -24.25
C ALA A 744 13.76 -48.06 -25.15
N SER A 745 14.11 -46.80 -24.85
CA SER A 745 13.67 -45.63 -25.61
C SER A 745 14.28 -45.59 -27.02
N GLN A 746 13.49 -45.11 -27.98
CA GLN A 746 13.98 -44.76 -29.32
C GLN A 746 14.63 -43.37 -29.36
N ASN A 747 14.37 -42.52 -28.36
CA ASN A 747 14.95 -41.18 -28.28
C ASN A 747 16.43 -41.25 -27.88
N CYS A 748 17.29 -40.58 -28.64
CA CYS A 748 18.70 -40.44 -28.35
C CYS A 748 19.14 -38.97 -28.43
N ILE A 749 19.99 -38.56 -27.50
CA ILE A 749 20.82 -37.36 -27.61
C ILE A 749 22.25 -37.88 -27.72
N ASN A 750 22.88 -37.71 -28.88
CA ASN A 750 24.21 -38.25 -29.14
C ASN A 750 25.24 -37.52 -28.25
N VAL A 751 25.89 -38.25 -27.34
CA VAL A 751 26.91 -37.66 -26.45
C VAL A 751 28.15 -37.20 -27.20
N MET A 752 28.44 -37.78 -28.37
CA MET A 752 29.54 -37.40 -29.26
C MET A 752 29.22 -36.17 -30.13
N GLU A 753 28.04 -35.59 -30.02
CA GLU A 753 27.61 -34.44 -30.83
C GLU A 753 28.36 -33.15 -30.44
N ILE A 754 29.06 -32.54 -31.41
CA ILE A 754 29.54 -31.14 -31.31
C ILE A 754 28.41 -30.24 -31.79
N ARG A 755 27.74 -29.55 -30.87
CA ARG A 755 26.60 -28.68 -31.16
C ARG A 755 27.07 -27.29 -31.58
N LYS A 756 26.36 -26.67 -32.53
CA LYS A 756 26.63 -25.30 -32.99
C LYS A 756 26.10 -24.30 -31.96
N VAL A 757 27.01 -23.62 -31.26
CA VAL A 757 26.69 -22.55 -30.30
C VAL A 757 26.65 -21.22 -31.03
N ASP A 758 25.55 -20.45 -30.91
CA ASP A 758 25.43 -19.13 -31.55
C ASP A 758 26.11 -18.04 -30.72
N ASN A 759 27.41 -17.86 -30.94
CA ASN A 759 28.19 -16.82 -30.28
C ASN A 759 28.02 -15.41 -30.89
N SER A 760 27.19 -15.20 -31.91
CA SER A 760 27.11 -13.91 -32.62
C SER A 760 26.80 -12.72 -31.70
N VAL A 761 25.93 -12.92 -30.69
CA VAL A 761 25.60 -11.92 -29.67
C VAL A 761 26.79 -11.67 -28.72
N ASN A 762 27.59 -12.70 -28.42
CA ASN A 762 28.77 -12.58 -27.57
C ASN A 762 29.89 -11.82 -28.32
N GLU A 763 30.15 -12.17 -29.58
CA GLU A 763 31.14 -11.52 -30.45
C GLU A 763 30.84 -10.04 -30.71
N LEU A 764 29.56 -9.69 -30.87
CA LEU A 764 29.12 -8.31 -31.06
C LEU A 764 29.24 -7.44 -29.79
N LEU A 765 29.26 -8.06 -28.60
CA LEU A 765 29.37 -7.37 -27.31
C LEU A 765 30.82 -7.31 -26.78
N ASP A 766 31.57 -8.41 -26.86
CA ASP A 766 32.90 -8.55 -26.27
C ASP A 766 34.04 -8.42 -27.31
N GLY A 767 33.71 -8.40 -28.60
CA GLY A 767 34.66 -8.55 -29.70
C GLY A 767 34.88 -10.02 -30.10
N PRO A 768 35.65 -10.28 -31.17
CA PRO A 768 35.90 -11.65 -31.65
C PRO A 768 36.63 -12.47 -30.57
N THR A 769 35.99 -13.56 -30.14
CA THR A 769 36.60 -14.51 -29.20
C THR A 769 37.77 -15.25 -29.84
N LEU A 770 38.77 -15.62 -29.04
CA LEU A 770 39.83 -16.54 -29.46
C LEU A 770 39.23 -17.85 -29.99
N ASP A 771 39.75 -18.35 -31.12
CA ASP A 771 39.33 -19.61 -31.76
C ASP A 771 39.63 -20.84 -30.89
N ALA A 772 38.79 -21.04 -29.87
CA ALA A 772 38.79 -22.24 -29.07
C ALA A 772 38.31 -23.43 -29.92
N SER A 773 39.09 -24.50 -29.96
CA SER A 773 38.73 -25.72 -30.68
C SER A 773 37.50 -26.38 -30.06
N ALA A 774 36.37 -26.36 -30.76
CA ALA A 774 35.13 -26.98 -30.29
C ALA A 774 35.30 -28.50 -30.09
N LEU A 775 36.12 -29.14 -30.93
CA LEU A 775 36.53 -30.53 -30.76
C LEU A 775 37.27 -30.76 -29.43
N ALA A 776 38.24 -29.93 -29.07
CA ALA A 776 38.97 -30.08 -27.81
C ALA A 776 38.04 -29.90 -26.58
N SER A 777 37.14 -28.92 -26.62
CA SER A 777 36.11 -28.74 -25.58
C SER A 777 35.15 -29.92 -25.48
N LYS A 778 34.85 -30.60 -26.59
CA LYS A 778 34.00 -31.81 -26.57
C LYS A 778 34.76 -33.03 -26.05
N ILE A 779 36.03 -33.22 -26.44
CA ILE A 779 36.89 -34.30 -25.92
C ILE A 779 37.07 -34.20 -24.41
N GLN A 780 37.30 -33.00 -23.87
CA GLN A 780 37.37 -32.77 -22.42
C GLN A 780 36.08 -33.21 -21.69
N ARG A 781 34.91 -32.98 -22.29
CA ARG A 781 33.62 -33.41 -21.74
C ARG A 781 33.38 -34.91 -21.90
N LEU A 782 33.88 -35.52 -22.99
CA LEU A 782 33.87 -36.96 -23.17
C LEU A 782 34.78 -37.66 -22.15
N HIS A 783 35.93 -37.09 -21.76
CA HIS A 783 36.74 -37.62 -20.64
C HIS A 783 35.96 -37.65 -19.33
N VAL A 784 35.10 -36.66 -19.05
CA VAL A 784 34.20 -36.71 -17.89
C VAL A 784 33.19 -37.86 -18.07
N PHE A 785 32.48 -37.93 -19.20
CA PHE A 785 31.54 -39.02 -19.51
C PHE A 785 32.15 -40.42 -19.34
N PHE A 786 33.32 -40.66 -19.93
CA PHE A 786 34.02 -41.94 -19.81
C PHE A 786 34.56 -42.19 -18.39
N SER A 787 34.90 -41.15 -17.61
CA SER A 787 35.24 -41.29 -16.19
C SER A 787 34.03 -41.55 -15.29
N LEU A 788 32.81 -41.22 -15.73
CA LEU A 788 31.56 -41.62 -15.06
C LEU A 788 31.21 -43.09 -15.36
N LEU A 789 31.52 -43.56 -16.57
CA LEU A 789 31.32 -44.94 -17.02
C LEU A 789 32.42 -45.91 -16.53
N ILE A 790 33.66 -45.41 -16.36
CA ILE A 790 34.86 -46.17 -15.99
C ILE A 790 35.59 -45.42 -14.86
N PRO A 791 35.15 -45.54 -13.60
CA PRO A 791 35.68 -44.75 -12.48
C PRO A 791 37.14 -45.06 -12.11
N ASP A 792 37.62 -46.25 -12.45
CA ASP A 792 38.97 -46.77 -12.16
C ASP A 792 39.97 -46.57 -13.31
N MET A 793 39.62 -45.76 -14.31
CA MET A 793 40.46 -45.51 -15.49
C MET A 793 41.81 -44.86 -15.10
N ASN A 794 42.91 -45.51 -15.47
CA ASN A 794 44.27 -45.07 -15.12
C ASN A 794 44.78 -43.92 -16.04
N HIS A 795 45.99 -43.41 -15.80
CA HIS A 795 46.54 -42.28 -16.56
C HIS A 795 46.89 -42.60 -18.03
N GLU A 796 47.32 -43.84 -18.30
CA GLU A 796 47.66 -44.33 -19.63
C GLU A 796 46.39 -44.62 -20.44
N GLU A 797 45.39 -45.25 -19.83
CA GLU A 797 44.04 -45.42 -20.41
C GLU A 797 43.38 -44.08 -20.78
N LYS A 798 43.60 -43.03 -19.99
CA LYS A 798 43.11 -41.67 -20.30
C LYS A 798 43.81 -41.08 -21.52
N GLN A 799 45.11 -41.28 -21.67
CA GLN A 799 45.86 -40.83 -22.85
C GLN A 799 45.43 -41.60 -24.11
N LEU A 800 45.31 -42.94 -24.01
CA LEU A 800 44.85 -43.80 -25.10
C LEU A 800 43.41 -43.48 -25.52
N LEU A 801 42.54 -43.13 -24.56
CA LEU A 801 41.19 -42.66 -24.84
C LEU A 801 41.18 -41.31 -25.57
N ASP A 802 42.05 -40.36 -25.20
CA ASP A 802 42.15 -39.06 -25.89
C ASP A 802 42.51 -39.25 -27.38
N GLU A 803 43.54 -40.06 -27.64
CA GLU A 803 43.99 -40.41 -28.98
C GLU A 803 42.92 -41.18 -29.77
N ALA A 804 42.21 -42.12 -29.13
CA ALA A 804 41.09 -42.83 -29.74
C ALA A 804 39.93 -41.89 -30.11
N LEU A 805 39.59 -40.93 -29.24
CA LEU A 805 38.55 -39.93 -29.52
C LEU A 805 38.96 -39.03 -30.69
N ILE A 806 40.19 -38.49 -30.70
CA ILE A 806 40.72 -37.68 -31.82
C ILE A 806 40.67 -38.47 -33.13
N LYS A 807 41.15 -39.72 -33.12
CA LYS A 807 41.13 -40.65 -34.27
C LYS A 807 39.70 -40.94 -34.75
N THR A 808 38.73 -41.01 -33.85
CA THR A 808 37.30 -41.20 -34.17
C THR A 808 36.71 -39.99 -34.91
N TYR A 809 36.92 -38.77 -34.42
CA TYR A 809 36.46 -37.56 -35.13
C TYR A 809 37.19 -37.36 -36.46
N ALA A 810 38.50 -37.68 -36.52
CA ALA A 810 39.28 -37.62 -37.75
C ALA A 810 38.73 -38.54 -38.85
N ARG A 811 38.18 -39.72 -38.51
CA ARG A 811 37.49 -40.61 -39.47
C ARG A 811 36.22 -40.02 -40.09
N LYS A 812 35.57 -39.07 -39.41
CA LYS A 812 34.45 -38.27 -39.97
C LYS A 812 34.93 -37.00 -40.68
N GLY A 813 36.25 -36.80 -40.80
CA GLY A 813 36.85 -35.60 -41.39
C GLY A 813 36.68 -34.34 -40.52
N ILE A 814 36.59 -34.51 -39.20
CA ILE A 814 36.53 -33.46 -38.19
C ILE A 814 37.89 -33.37 -37.49
N THR A 815 38.38 -32.16 -37.26
CA THR A 815 39.72 -31.88 -36.70
C THR A 815 39.64 -30.74 -35.67
N HIS A 816 40.78 -30.37 -35.07
CA HIS A 816 40.81 -29.24 -34.13
C HIS A 816 40.45 -27.88 -34.76
N LYS A 817 40.52 -27.76 -36.09
CA LYS A 817 40.10 -26.58 -36.85
C LYS A 817 38.58 -26.52 -36.98
N ASN A 818 37.96 -25.46 -36.46
CA ASN A 818 36.50 -25.33 -36.40
C ASN A 818 35.85 -25.32 -37.81
N GLU A 819 36.55 -24.84 -38.84
CA GLU A 819 36.11 -24.88 -40.24
C GLU A 819 35.86 -26.32 -40.73
N SER A 820 36.53 -27.32 -40.14
CA SER A 820 36.35 -28.73 -40.50
C SER A 820 35.04 -29.35 -40.00
N LEU A 821 34.24 -28.64 -39.18
CA LEU A 821 32.92 -29.10 -38.75
C LEU A 821 31.85 -28.97 -39.85
N ILE A 822 31.99 -28.00 -40.76
CA ILE A 822 31.00 -27.67 -41.79
C ILE A 822 30.94 -28.79 -42.85
N ASP A 823 29.74 -29.15 -43.31
CA ASP A 823 29.57 -30.06 -44.45
C ASP A 823 29.75 -29.28 -45.78
N PRO A 824 30.74 -29.63 -46.64
CA PRO A 824 30.93 -28.99 -47.94
C PRO A 824 29.74 -29.09 -48.91
N LYS A 825 28.79 -30.02 -48.68
CA LYS A 825 27.55 -30.16 -49.47
C LYS A 825 26.40 -29.34 -48.92
N HIS A 826 26.42 -29.05 -47.61
CA HIS A 826 25.35 -28.36 -46.89
C HIS A 826 25.97 -27.35 -45.89
N PRO A 827 26.47 -26.19 -46.37
CA PRO A 827 27.28 -25.27 -45.55
C PRO A 827 26.58 -24.73 -44.30
N ASP A 828 25.25 -24.73 -44.27
CA ASP A 828 24.44 -24.32 -43.11
C ASP A 828 24.51 -25.33 -41.95
N HIS A 829 24.92 -26.57 -42.24
CA HIS A 829 24.94 -27.72 -41.33
C HIS A 829 26.37 -28.19 -41.02
N TYR A 830 26.53 -28.85 -39.86
CA TYR A 830 27.74 -29.61 -39.55
C TYR A 830 27.65 -31.03 -40.13
N LYS A 831 28.81 -31.63 -40.38
CA LYS A 831 28.97 -33.04 -40.77
C LYS A 831 28.32 -33.98 -39.74
N ALA A 832 27.93 -35.17 -40.21
CA ALA A 832 27.48 -36.25 -39.33
C ALA A 832 28.54 -36.59 -38.27
N MET A 833 28.20 -36.34 -37.01
CA MET A 833 29.06 -36.61 -35.85
C MET A 833 29.27 -38.12 -35.66
N PRO A 834 30.37 -38.56 -35.03
CA PRO A 834 30.51 -39.97 -34.67
C PRO A 834 29.47 -40.39 -33.63
N ILE A 835 29.30 -41.70 -33.44
CA ILE A 835 28.52 -42.32 -32.36
C ILE A 835 29.44 -43.19 -31.48
N LEU A 836 28.93 -43.70 -30.36
CA LEU A 836 29.72 -44.54 -29.44
C LEU A 836 30.30 -45.79 -30.10
N GLY A 837 29.64 -46.33 -31.12
CA GLY A 837 30.13 -47.44 -31.96
C GLY A 837 31.39 -47.08 -32.74
N ASP A 838 31.49 -45.87 -33.30
CA ASP A 838 32.71 -45.44 -33.99
C ASP A 838 33.92 -45.39 -33.03
N VAL A 839 33.69 -45.05 -31.75
CA VAL A 839 34.72 -45.05 -30.70
C VAL A 839 35.08 -46.47 -30.30
N TYR A 840 34.09 -47.36 -30.15
CA TYR A 840 34.29 -48.79 -29.85
C TYR A 840 35.13 -49.48 -30.93
N ASP A 841 34.82 -49.23 -32.21
CA ASP A 841 35.59 -49.76 -33.35
C ASP A 841 37.05 -49.30 -33.31
N VAL A 842 37.30 -48.02 -32.98
CA VAL A 842 38.65 -47.49 -32.81
C VAL A 842 39.38 -48.12 -31.60
N LEU A 843 38.71 -48.28 -30.46
CA LEU A 843 39.29 -48.87 -29.25
C LEU A 843 39.56 -50.39 -29.39
N MET A 844 38.98 -51.08 -30.38
CA MET A 844 39.25 -52.48 -30.68
C MET A 844 40.50 -52.71 -31.56
N GLU A 845 41.09 -51.66 -32.14
CA GLU A 845 42.23 -51.77 -33.06
C GLU A 845 43.58 -52.02 -32.36
N THR A 846 43.68 -51.73 -31.07
CA THR A 846 44.89 -51.89 -30.25
C THR A 846 44.56 -52.77 -29.04
N GLU A 847 45.46 -53.69 -28.64
CA GLU A 847 45.25 -54.56 -27.46
C GLU A 847 45.03 -53.74 -26.18
N ASP A 848 45.82 -52.69 -25.98
CA ASP A 848 45.85 -51.87 -24.76
C ASP A 848 44.53 -51.13 -24.51
N THR A 849 43.76 -50.84 -25.56
CA THR A 849 42.45 -50.15 -25.45
C THR A 849 41.25 -51.09 -25.31
N LYS A 850 41.44 -52.42 -25.43
CA LYS A 850 40.31 -53.38 -25.41
C LYS A 850 39.52 -53.37 -24.10
N ARG A 851 40.14 -53.07 -22.95
CA ARG A 851 39.41 -52.97 -21.67
C ARG A 851 38.33 -51.90 -21.74
N LEU A 852 38.67 -50.72 -22.27
CA LEU A 852 37.75 -49.60 -22.47
C LEU A 852 36.66 -49.97 -23.47
N ALA A 853 37.02 -50.63 -24.58
CA ALA A 853 36.07 -51.10 -25.59
C ALA A 853 35.06 -52.12 -25.02
N HIS A 854 35.51 -53.10 -24.22
CA HIS A 854 34.64 -54.10 -23.60
C HIS A 854 33.65 -53.50 -22.61
N ILE A 855 34.01 -52.44 -21.87
CA ILE A 855 33.07 -51.73 -20.97
C ILE A 855 32.09 -50.88 -21.80
N LEU A 856 32.59 -50.15 -22.80
CA LEU A 856 31.77 -49.35 -23.72
C LEU A 856 30.74 -50.20 -24.50
N ASN A 857 31.04 -51.48 -24.76
CA ASN A 857 30.15 -52.41 -25.45
C ASN A 857 28.73 -52.47 -24.87
N ARG A 858 28.55 -52.25 -23.55
CA ARG A 858 27.24 -52.17 -22.88
C ARG A 858 26.32 -51.10 -23.51
N LEU A 859 26.90 -49.99 -23.97
CA LEU A 859 26.23 -48.87 -24.62
C LEU A 859 26.17 -48.98 -26.16
N VAL A 860 26.84 -49.97 -26.76
CA VAL A 860 27.03 -50.08 -28.24
C VAL A 860 26.28 -51.27 -28.83
N HIS A 861 26.47 -52.47 -28.29
CA HIS A 861 25.73 -53.69 -28.67
C HIS A 861 24.99 -54.35 -27.51
N GLY A 862 25.22 -53.88 -26.28
CA GLY A 862 24.62 -54.41 -25.06
C GLY A 862 23.23 -53.86 -24.74
N SER A 863 22.82 -54.05 -23.47
CA SER A 863 21.48 -53.73 -22.96
C SER A 863 21.14 -52.24 -22.90
N ALA A 864 22.07 -51.34 -23.21
CA ALA A 864 21.85 -49.89 -23.28
C ALA A 864 22.31 -49.31 -24.64
N SER A 865 22.16 -50.10 -25.71
CA SER A 865 22.49 -49.73 -27.09
C SER A 865 21.68 -48.56 -27.67
N SER A 866 20.60 -48.12 -27.02
CA SER A 866 19.84 -46.92 -27.40
C SER A 866 20.68 -45.63 -27.38
N PHE A 867 21.75 -45.58 -26.58
CA PHE A 867 22.70 -44.47 -26.52
C PHE A 867 23.64 -44.39 -27.75
N ASN A 868 23.71 -45.44 -28.58
CA ASN A 868 24.57 -45.51 -29.77
C ASN A 868 23.83 -45.09 -31.05
N GLN A 869 23.29 -43.88 -31.07
CA GLN A 869 22.54 -43.33 -32.20
C GLN A 869 22.85 -41.85 -32.42
N GLN A 870 22.44 -41.31 -33.56
CA GLN A 870 22.44 -39.86 -33.78
C GLN A 870 21.34 -39.19 -32.95
N THR A 871 21.51 -37.89 -32.64
CA THR A 871 20.47 -37.07 -32.01
C THR A 871 19.23 -37.06 -32.90
N ASN A 872 18.10 -37.54 -32.38
CA ASN A 872 16.86 -37.75 -33.16
C ASN A 872 15.61 -37.09 -32.54
N VAL A 873 15.82 -36.17 -31.60
CA VAL A 873 14.79 -35.44 -30.86
C VAL A 873 14.86 -33.93 -31.13
N ASP A 874 13.74 -33.23 -30.99
CA ASP A 874 13.71 -31.77 -31.09
C ASP A 874 14.39 -31.11 -29.87
N LEU A 875 15.55 -30.50 -30.12
CA LEU A 875 16.34 -29.76 -29.15
C LEU A 875 16.13 -28.24 -29.19
N THR A 876 15.19 -27.75 -30.01
CA THR A 876 14.92 -26.30 -30.22
C THR A 876 13.80 -25.76 -29.32
N ASN A 877 13.04 -26.65 -28.66
CA ASN A 877 11.85 -26.28 -27.91
C ASN A 877 12.13 -25.38 -26.69
N LYS A 878 11.19 -24.48 -26.38
CA LYS A 878 11.21 -23.63 -25.18
C LYS A 878 10.73 -24.33 -23.91
N TYR A 879 10.18 -25.54 -23.99
CA TYR A 879 9.85 -26.37 -22.83
C TYR A 879 10.29 -27.82 -23.09
N THR A 880 11.44 -28.21 -22.55
CA THR A 880 12.02 -29.54 -22.74
C THR A 880 12.06 -30.28 -21.42
N VAL A 881 11.40 -31.44 -21.37
CA VAL A 881 11.46 -32.37 -20.23
C VAL A 881 12.36 -33.54 -20.58
N LEU A 882 13.31 -33.85 -19.71
CA LEU A 882 14.28 -34.94 -19.81
C LEU A 882 13.96 -35.96 -18.72
N ASP A 883 13.26 -37.02 -19.09
CA ASP A 883 12.95 -38.16 -18.20
C ASP A 883 14.07 -39.18 -18.29
N ILE A 884 14.81 -39.33 -17.19
CA ILE A 884 15.89 -40.31 -16.99
C ILE A 884 15.49 -41.36 -15.94
N SER A 885 14.23 -41.40 -15.51
CA SER A 885 13.81 -42.16 -14.33
C SER A 885 13.84 -43.69 -14.51
N GLU A 886 13.79 -44.20 -15.74
CA GLU A 886 14.02 -45.62 -16.04
C GLU A 886 15.49 -46.06 -15.87
N LEU A 887 16.45 -45.13 -15.79
CA LEU A 887 17.86 -45.45 -15.58
C LEU A 887 18.22 -45.72 -14.11
N THR A 888 17.33 -45.38 -13.17
CA THR A 888 17.54 -45.49 -11.71
C THR A 888 17.86 -46.90 -11.21
N GLY A 889 17.51 -47.93 -11.97
CA GLY A 889 17.86 -49.33 -11.67
C GLY A 889 19.36 -49.67 -11.82
N SER A 890 20.20 -48.74 -12.30
CA SER A 890 21.66 -48.91 -12.36
C SER A 890 22.35 -47.55 -12.17
N SER A 891 23.05 -47.40 -11.04
CA SER A 891 23.80 -46.20 -10.63
C SER A 891 24.58 -45.53 -11.76
N ASP A 892 25.32 -46.35 -12.50
CA ASP A 892 26.26 -45.93 -13.54
C ASP A 892 25.50 -45.44 -14.78
N LEU A 893 24.39 -46.11 -15.15
CA LEU A 893 23.53 -45.65 -16.24
C LEU A 893 22.74 -44.39 -15.88
N LEU A 894 22.27 -44.24 -14.64
CA LEU A 894 21.65 -43.00 -14.16
C LEU A 894 22.65 -41.83 -14.25
N THR A 895 23.89 -42.06 -13.81
CA THR A 895 24.98 -41.08 -13.84
C THR A 895 25.33 -40.69 -15.29
N VAL A 896 25.41 -41.66 -16.19
CA VAL A 896 25.66 -41.49 -17.64
C VAL A 896 24.52 -40.72 -18.33
N GLY A 897 23.26 -41.09 -18.08
CA GLY A 897 22.09 -40.40 -18.66
C GLY A 897 21.91 -38.99 -18.11
N MET A 898 22.20 -38.78 -16.81
CA MET A 898 22.24 -37.44 -16.23
C MET A 898 23.32 -36.58 -16.89
N PHE A 899 24.51 -37.12 -17.16
CA PHE A 899 25.54 -36.37 -17.88
C PHE A 899 25.09 -35.97 -19.30
N VAL A 900 24.45 -36.87 -20.05
CA VAL A 900 23.93 -36.57 -21.40
C VAL A 900 22.87 -35.46 -21.33
N ALA A 901 21.94 -35.55 -20.37
CA ALA A 901 20.93 -34.51 -20.13
C ALA A 901 21.57 -33.16 -19.74
N LEU A 902 22.56 -33.17 -18.83
CA LEU A 902 23.24 -31.97 -18.36
C LEU A 902 24.16 -31.34 -19.42
N ASP A 903 24.91 -32.11 -20.21
CA ASP A 903 25.74 -31.60 -21.32
C ASP A 903 24.88 -30.87 -22.36
N TYR A 904 23.76 -31.48 -22.75
CA TYR A 904 22.78 -30.85 -23.64
C TYR A 904 22.22 -29.55 -23.07
N VAL A 905 21.69 -29.59 -21.84
CA VAL A 905 21.08 -28.41 -21.19
C VAL A 905 22.12 -27.32 -20.93
N TRP A 906 23.39 -27.67 -20.65
CA TRP A 906 24.46 -26.71 -20.37
C TRP A 906 25.02 -26.08 -21.65
N ASP A 907 25.09 -26.81 -22.77
CA ASP A 907 25.32 -26.21 -24.10
C ASP A 907 24.20 -25.21 -24.41
N LYS A 908 22.93 -25.62 -24.33
CA LYS A 908 21.78 -24.74 -24.60
C LYS A 908 21.68 -23.55 -23.66
N ALA A 909 22.04 -23.70 -22.39
CA ALA A 909 22.06 -22.60 -21.44
C ALA A 909 23.03 -21.49 -21.84
N LYS A 910 24.13 -21.84 -22.53
CA LYS A 910 25.22 -20.95 -22.91
C LYS A 910 25.03 -20.22 -24.24
N GLU A 911 24.18 -20.73 -25.15
CA GLU A 911 24.01 -20.19 -26.51
C GLU A 911 23.82 -18.67 -26.54
N ASN A 912 22.71 -18.15 -26.00
CA ASN A 912 22.48 -16.71 -25.93
C ASN A 912 22.46 -16.20 -24.49
N ARG A 913 23.52 -15.51 -24.03
CA ARG A 913 23.58 -14.96 -22.66
C ARG A 913 22.59 -13.83 -22.37
N THR A 914 21.89 -13.28 -23.38
CA THR A 914 20.86 -12.24 -23.18
C THR A 914 19.44 -12.80 -23.02
N GLU A 915 19.23 -14.11 -23.21
CA GLU A 915 17.93 -14.76 -23.03
C GLU A 915 17.79 -15.44 -21.66
N GLU A 916 16.65 -15.20 -21.01
CA GLU A 916 16.23 -15.81 -19.74
C GLU A 916 15.98 -17.32 -19.89
N LYS A 917 16.55 -18.11 -18.96
CA LYS A 917 16.41 -19.58 -18.97
C LYS A 917 16.22 -20.14 -17.57
N ALA A 918 15.58 -21.30 -17.45
CA ALA A 918 15.40 -22.00 -16.19
C ALA A 918 15.74 -23.49 -16.33
N ILE A 919 16.69 -23.97 -15.54
CA ILE A 919 16.99 -25.40 -15.37
C ILE A 919 16.34 -25.85 -14.07
N PHE A 920 15.35 -26.72 -14.18
CA PHE A 920 14.71 -27.41 -13.06
C PHE A 920 15.31 -28.81 -12.90
N VAL A 921 15.64 -29.19 -11.66
CA VAL A 921 16.07 -30.54 -11.29
C VAL A 921 15.20 -31.00 -10.13
N ASP A 922 14.30 -31.97 -10.37
CA ASP A 922 13.52 -32.58 -9.28
C ASP A 922 14.36 -33.64 -8.56
N GLU A 923 14.01 -33.91 -7.30
CA GLU A 923 14.65 -34.89 -6.40
C GLU A 923 16.20 -34.93 -6.49
N VAL A 924 16.85 -33.75 -6.47
CA VAL A 924 18.29 -33.56 -6.75
C VAL A 924 19.24 -34.35 -5.83
N TRP A 925 18.77 -34.84 -4.68
CA TRP A 925 19.53 -35.75 -3.81
C TRP A 925 19.91 -37.06 -4.51
N GLN A 926 19.15 -37.52 -5.51
CA GLN A 926 19.53 -38.66 -6.37
C GLN A 926 20.89 -38.47 -7.05
N LEU A 927 21.33 -37.22 -7.21
CA LEU A 927 22.52 -36.85 -7.97
C LEU A 927 23.71 -36.46 -7.07
N ILE A 928 23.46 -36.21 -5.78
CA ILE A 928 24.47 -35.73 -4.82
C ILE A 928 24.49 -36.49 -3.48
N GLY A 929 23.63 -37.50 -3.32
CA GLY A 929 23.47 -38.27 -2.09
C GLY A 929 24.57 -39.31 -1.85
N ALA A 930 24.43 -40.07 -0.76
CA ALA A 930 25.45 -40.99 -0.25
C ALA A 930 25.97 -42.02 -1.27
N SER A 931 25.11 -42.46 -2.20
CA SER A 931 25.40 -43.45 -3.25
C SER A 931 25.76 -42.85 -4.62
N SER A 932 25.86 -41.52 -4.73
CA SER A 932 26.10 -40.82 -6.00
C SER A 932 27.58 -40.66 -6.34
N ASN A 933 27.88 -40.50 -7.64
CA ASN A 933 29.24 -40.23 -8.10
C ASN A 933 29.63 -38.75 -7.84
N ARG A 934 30.75 -38.52 -7.14
CA ARG A 934 31.30 -37.18 -6.85
C ARG A 934 31.38 -36.25 -8.07
N LEU A 935 31.70 -36.78 -9.25
CA LEU A 935 31.80 -35.99 -10.48
C LEU A 935 30.43 -35.44 -10.94
N ALA A 936 29.35 -36.20 -10.76
CA ALA A 936 27.99 -35.71 -11.04
C ALA A 936 27.55 -34.64 -10.02
N ALA A 937 27.86 -34.87 -8.74
CA ALA A 937 27.60 -33.88 -7.69
C ALA A 937 28.37 -32.57 -7.88
N GLU A 938 29.60 -32.64 -8.40
CA GLU A 938 30.40 -31.47 -8.76
C GLU A 938 29.80 -30.71 -9.96
N PHE A 939 29.30 -31.40 -10.99
CA PHE A 939 28.65 -30.78 -12.16
C PHE A 939 27.37 -30.02 -11.78
N VAL A 940 26.50 -30.61 -10.95
CA VAL A 940 25.27 -29.93 -10.45
C VAL A 940 25.63 -28.69 -9.62
N LEU A 941 26.69 -28.79 -8.80
CA LEU A 941 27.22 -27.66 -8.03
C LEU A 941 27.88 -26.58 -8.93
N GLU A 942 28.49 -26.96 -10.06
CA GLU A 942 29.04 -26.02 -11.05
C GLU A 942 27.93 -25.18 -11.68
N ILE A 943 26.86 -25.81 -12.17
CA ILE A 943 25.68 -25.12 -12.71
C ILE A 943 25.16 -24.10 -11.68
N ALA A 944 24.97 -24.52 -10.42
CA ALA A 944 24.49 -23.63 -9.36
C ALA A 944 25.38 -22.40 -9.12
N LYS A 945 26.70 -22.48 -9.37
CA LYS A 945 27.65 -21.35 -9.25
C LYS A 945 27.67 -20.45 -10.48
N ILE A 946 27.63 -21.05 -11.67
CA ILE A 946 27.99 -20.39 -12.94
C ILE A 946 26.76 -19.90 -13.72
N ILE A 947 25.60 -20.55 -13.63
CA ILE A 947 24.43 -20.30 -14.51
C ILE A 947 23.98 -18.83 -14.59
N ARG A 948 24.15 -18.08 -13.49
CA ARG A 948 23.89 -16.63 -13.40
C ARG A 948 24.65 -15.77 -14.42
N ALA A 949 25.75 -16.27 -14.99
CA ALA A 949 26.53 -15.58 -16.03
C ALA A 949 25.90 -15.67 -17.43
N TYR A 950 24.91 -16.55 -17.62
CA TYR A 950 24.24 -16.81 -18.90
C TYR A 950 22.73 -16.48 -18.84
N SER A 951 22.36 -15.57 -17.94
CA SER A 951 20.97 -15.17 -17.63
C SER A 951 20.03 -16.33 -17.28
N GLY A 952 20.58 -17.40 -16.68
CA GLY A 952 19.82 -18.58 -16.29
C GLY A 952 19.58 -18.71 -14.79
N ALA A 953 18.46 -19.34 -14.42
CA ALA A 953 18.07 -19.73 -13.08
C ALA A 953 18.22 -21.26 -12.89
N GLY A 954 18.94 -21.68 -11.86
CA GLY A 954 18.97 -23.06 -11.39
C GLY A 954 17.94 -23.27 -10.29
N ILE A 955 17.01 -24.20 -10.49
CA ILE A 955 15.93 -24.54 -9.54
C ILE A 955 16.06 -26.00 -9.14
N PHE A 956 16.37 -26.23 -7.86
CA PHE A 956 16.70 -27.55 -7.34
C PHE A 956 15.69 -27.96 -6.26
N ALA A 957 14.94 -29.03 -6.49
CA ALA A 957 13.98 -29.55 -5.53
C ALA A 957 14.49 -30.83 -4.86
N THR A 958 14.40 -30.92 -3.52
CA THR A 958 14.78 -32.13 -2.76
C THR A 958 13.81 -32.41 -1.63
N GLN A 959 13.58 -33.68 -1.33
CA GLN A 959 12.70 -34.11 -0.24
C GLN A 959 13.41 -34.62 1.01
N ASP A 960 14.57 -35.26 0.86
CA ASP A 960 15.35 -35.77 1.99
C ASP A 960 16.57 -34.88 2.18
N LEU A 961 16.69 -34.28 3.36
CA LEU A 961 17.84 -33.43 3.70
C LEU A 961 19.02 -34.20 4.32
N ASN A 962 18.83 -35.44 4.77
CA ASN A 962 19.92 -36.27 5.27
C ASN A 962 20.79 -36.75 4.12
N ASP A 963 20.18 -37.36 3.10
CA ASP A 963 20.88 -37.83 1.91
C ASP A 963 21.48 -36.66 1.13
N PHE A 964 20.76 -35.55 0.99
CA PHE A 964 21.26 -34.32 0.32
C PHE A 964 22.48 -33.69 1.02
N PHE A 965 22.77 -34.04 2.28
CA PHE A 965 23.99 -33.64 3.00
C PHE A 965 24.96 -34.81 3.30
N ALA A 966 24.71 -36.03 2.82
CA ALA A 966 25.54 -37.19 3.16
C ALA A 966 26.92 -37.19 2.48
N LEU A 967 27.02 -36.70 1.24
CA LEU A 967 28.26 -36.77 0.45
C LEU A 967 29.28 -35.68 0.83
N ASP A 968 30.50 -36.08 1.16
CA ASP A 968 31.65 -35.22 1.53
C ASP A 968 31.29 -34.13 2.58
N ASP A 969 30.74 -34.54 3.75
CA ASP A 969 30.16 -33.64 4.77
C ASP A 969 29.24 -32.57 4.15
N GLY A 970 28.34 -33.00 3.27
CA GLY A 970 27.36 -32.15 2.60
C GLY A 970 27.96 -31.01 1.77
N LYS A 971 29.25 -31.06 1.37
CA LYS A 971 29.95 -30.08 0.53
C LYS A 971 29.05 -29.58 -0.62
N TYR A 972 28.42 -30.51 -1.33
CA TYR A 972 27.61 -30.25 -2.52
C TYR A 972 26.24 -29.65 -2.15
N GLY A 973 25.49 -30.27 -1.24
CA GLY A 973 24.16 -29.79 -0.84
C GLY A 973 24.20 -28.43 -0.13
N LYS A 974 25.13 -28.25 0.83
CA LYS A 974 25.41 -26.96 1.49
C LYS A 974 25.82 -25.93 0.42
N GLY A 975 26.62 -26.33 -0.58
CA GLY A 975 27.03 -25.50 -1.71
C GLY A 975 25.87 -25.02 -2.60
N ILE A 976 24.96 -25.92 -2.99
CA ILE A 976 23.79 -25.59 -3.84
C ILE A 976 22.85 -24.64 -3.08
N ILE A 977 22.49 -24.95 -1.83
CA ILE A 977 21.62 -24.10 -1.01
C ILE A 977 22.25 -22.72 -0.77
N ASN A 978 23.57 -22.61 -0.62
CA ASN A 978 24.24 -21.32 -0.47
C ASN A 978 24.25 -20.49 -1.77
N ASN A 979 24.29 -21.14 -2.94
CA ASN A 979 24.21 -20.44 -4.23
C ASN A 979 22.78 -20.09 -4.65
N CYS A 980 21.74 -20.75 -4.13
CA CYS A 980 20.35 -20.35 -4.34
C CYS A 980 20.00 -19.13 -3.46
N LYS A 981 19.80 -17.93 -4.01
CA LYS A 981 19.49 -16.78 -3.14
C LYS A 981 18.07 -16.85 -2.57
N THR A 982 17.13 -17.42 -3.32
CA THR A 982 15.77 -17.71 -2.87
C THR A 982 15.65 -19.17 -2.40
N LYS A 983 14.93 -19.40 -1.31
CA LYS A 983 14.51 -20.73 -0.84
C LYS A 983 12.99 -20.77 -0.74
N ILE A 984 12.40 -21.88 -1.14
CA ILE A 984 11.00 -22.21 -0.90
C ILE A 984 10.97 -23.41 0.04
N ILE A 985 10.45 -23.22 1.25
CA ILE A 985 10.37 -24.24 2.29
C ILE A 985 8.90 -24.62 2.43
N LEU A 986 8.51 -25.80 1.96
CA LEU A 986 7.15 -26.31 2.14
C LEU A 986 7.02 -26.96 3.53
N ASN A 987 6.02 -27.81 3.73
CA ASN A 987 5.91 -28.58 4.97
C ASN A 987 7.14 -29.49 5.18
N MET A 988 7.54 -29.64 6.44
CA MET A 988 8.69 -30.41 6.89
C MET A 988 8.38 -31.17 8.18
N GLU A 989 9.06 -32.29 8.40
CA GLU A 989 9.07 -32.97 9.69
C GLU A 989 9.98 -32.23 10.69
N ASP A 990 9.73 -32.39 11.99
CA ASP A 990 10.41 -31.59 13.03
C ASP A 990 11.94 -31.73 13.00
N GLU A 991 12.48 -32.93 12.72
CA GLU A 991 13.93 -33.13 12.60
C GLU A 991 14.54 -32.40 11.40
N GLU A 992 13.87 -32.42 10.25
CA GLU A 992 14.31 -31.68 9.06
C GLU A 992 14.26 -30.18 9.31
N ALA A 993 13.17 -29.70 9.92
CA ALA A 993 12.95 -28.30 10.23
C ALA A 993 14.06 -27.73 11.15
N GLN A 994 14.53 -28.49 12.14
CA GLN A 994 15.67 -28.06 13.00
C GLN A 994 17.02 -28.07 12.26
N ARG A 995 17.23 -28.96 11.26
CA ARG A 995 18.41 -28.92 10.38
C ARG A 995 18.38 -27.66 9.50
N VAL A 996 17.23 -27.38 8.87
CA VAL A 996 17.02 -26.19 8.01
C VAL A 996 17.14 -24.89 8.79
N LYS A 997 16.60 -24.83 10.01
CA LYS A 997 16.74 -23.69 10.95
C LYS A 997 18.19 -23.22 11.06
N THR A 998 19.12 -24.15 11.27
CA THR A 998 20.55 -23.84 11.43
C THR A 998 21.18 -23.31 10.15
N ILE A 999 20.79 -23.85 8.99
CA ILE A 999 21.34 -23.49 7.68
C ILE A 999 20.78 -22.15 7.18
N LEU A 1000 19.49 -21.90 7.37
CA LEU A 1000 18.79 -20.70 6.86
C LEU A 1000 18.57 -19.60 7.92
N ARG A 1001 18.96 -19.85 9.17
CA ARG A 1001 18.80 -18.95 10.33
C ARG A 1001 17.35 -18.58 10.62
N LEU A 1002 16.46 -19.57 10.59
CA LEU A 1002 15.03 -19.39 10.91
C LEU A 1002 14.82 -19.17 12.40
N SER A 1003 13.81 -18.37 12.75
CA SER A 1003 13.32 -18.24 14.13
C SER A 1003 12.49 -19.45 14.57
N GLU A 1004 12.32 -19.64 15.88
CA GLU A 1004 11.47 -20.71 16.44
C GLU A 1004 10.03 -20.67 15.89
N THR A 1005 9.49 -19.46 15.69
CA THR A 1005 8.15 -19.26 15.12
C THR A 1005 8.08 -19.72 13.66
N GLU A 1006 9.13 -19.51 12.88
CA GLU A 1006 9.19 -19.96 11.48
C GLU A 1006 9.39 -21.47 11.37
N VAL A 1007 10.13 -22.07 12.29
CA VAL A 1007 10.26 -23.53 12.44
C VAL A 1007 8.91 -24.17 12.79
N MET A 1008 8.20 -23.61 13.77
CA MET A 1008 6.84 -24.04 14.12
C MET A 1008 5.87 -23.89 12.93
N ASN A 1009 6.00 -22.81 12.15
CA ASN A 1009 5.19 -22.60 10.96
C ASN A 1009 5.44 -23.68 9.88
N ILE A 1010 6.70 -23.98 9.53
CA ILE A 1010 6.99 -24.96 8.47
C ILE A 1010 6.54 -26.37 8.84
N THR A 1011 6.57 -26.76 10.12
CA THR A 1011 6.11 -28.09 10.53
C THR A 1011 4.57 -28.21 10.56
N HIS A 1012 3.85 -27.08 10.66
CA HIS A 1012 2.38 -27.02 10.68
C HIS A 1012 1.74 -26.56 9.35
N PHE A 1013 2.50 -26.47 8.26
CA PHE A 1013 1.97 -26.09 6.95
C PHE A 1013 1.10 -27.18 6.32
N GLN A 1014 -0.16 -26.85 6.02
CA GLN A 1014 -1.00 -27.64 5.14
C GLN A 1014 -0.42 -27.66 3.71
N ARG A 1015 -0.60 -28.77 2.98
CA ARG A 1015 -0.19 -28.95 1.57
C ARG A 1015 -0.50 -27.71 0.72
N GLY A 1016 0.49 -27.22 -0.04
CA GLY A 1016 0.38 -25.99 -0.82
C GLY A 1016 0.66 -24.68 -0.06
N ASN A 1017 0.98 -24.73 1.24
CA ASN A 1017 1.59 -23.60 1.95
C ASN A 1017 3.12 -23.76 2.00
N GLY A 1018 3.85 -22.65 2.03
CA GLY A 1018 5.29 -22.64 2.27
C GLY A 1018 5.83 -21.29 2.74
N LEU A 1019 7.12 -21.27 3.06
CA LEU A 1019 7.90 -20.10 3.42
C LEU A 1019 8.83 -19.75 2.26
N ILE A 1020 8.65 -18.60 1.61
CA ILE A 1020 9.59 -18.09 0.62
C ILE A 1020 10.60 -17.19 1.35
N SER A 1021 11.84 -17.65 1.47
CA SER A 1021 12.96 -16.89 2.01
C SER A 1021 13.80 -16.31 0.89
N THR A 1022 13.87 -14.99 0.76
CA THR A 1022 14.74 -14.31 -0.20
C THR A 1022 15.29 -13.00 0.34
N ASN A 1023 16.57 -12.71 0.09
CA ASN A 1023 17.27 -11.56 0.68
C ASN A 1023 17.18 -11.45 2.22
N ASN A 1024 17.01 -12.60 2.89
CA ASN A 1024 16.80 -12.75 4.33
C ASN A 1024 15.39 -12.29 4.81
N ASN A 1025 14.49 -11.96 3.87
CA ASN A 1025 13.08 -11.72 4.14
C ASN A 1025 12.28 -13.01 3.89
N ASN A 1026 11.34 -13.34 4.78
CA ASN A 1026 10.59 -14.60 4.75
C ASN A 1026 9.08 -14.34 4.66
N ILE A 1027 8.41 -14.76 3.56
CA ILE A 1027 6.92 -14.73 3.45
C ILE A 1027 6.35 -16.10 3.72
N THR A 1028 5.27 -16.19 4.49
CA THR A 1028 4.35 -17.34 4.40
C THR A 1028 3.44 -17.16 3.19
N VAL A 1029 3.48 -18.09 2.24
CA VAL A 1029 2.73 -18.06 0.98
C VAL A 1029 1.82 -19.27 0.88
N GLU A 1030 0.56 -19.05 0.50
CA GLU A 1030 -0.28 -20.11 -0.06
C GLU A 1030 -0.07 -20.13 -1.57
N PHE A 1031 0.50 -21.20 -2.12
CA PHE A 1031 0.76 -21.35 -3.55
C PHE A 1031 -0.55 -21.59 -4.31
N LYS A 1032 -0.90 -20.65 -5.20
CA LYS A 1032 -2.16 -20.64 -5.94
C LYS A 1032 -1.91 -21.00 -7.40
N ALA A 1033 -2.61 -22.00 -7.93
CA ALA A 1033 -2.67 -22.35 -9.35
C ALA A 1033 -4.09 -22.17 -9.89
N SER A 1034 -4.21 -21.87 -11.18
CA SER A 1034 -5.49 -21.82 -11.88
C SER A 1034 -6.06 -23.23 -12.09
N ASN A 1035 -7.33 -23.32 -12.52
CA ASN A 1035 -7.93 -24.62 -12.83
C ASN A 1035 -7.21 -25.32 -14.01
N LEU A 1036 -6.80 -24.57 -15.04
CA LEU A 1036 -6.08 -25.15 -16.19
C LEU A 1036 -4.66 -25.58 -15.79
N GLU A 1037 -3.90 -24.73 -15.08
CA GLU A 1037 -2.59 -25.09 -14.54
C GLU A 1037 -2.70 -26.36 -13.68
N LYS A 1038 -3.70 -26.43 -12.79
CA LYS A 1038 -3.95 -27.60 -11.93
C LYS A 1038 -4.30 -28.85 -12.73
N GLU A 1039 -5.16 -28.76 -13.74
CA GLU A 1039 -5.50 -29.89 -14.62
C GLU A 1039 -4.31 -30.43 -15.42
N LEU A 1040 -3.32 -29.59 -15.73
CA LEU A 1040 -2.07 -30.00 -16.38
C LEU A 1040 -1.09 -30.72 -15.45
N ILE A 1041 -1.02 -30.33 -14.16
CA ILE A 1041 0.05 -30.75 -13.23
C ILE A 1041 -0.42 -31.64 -12.07
N THR A 1042 -1.72 -31.83 -11.85
CA THR A 1042 -2.22 -32.60 -10.70
C THR A 1042 -1.90 -34.09 -10.79
N THR A 1043 -1.35 -34.62 -9.70
CA THR A 1043 -1.09 -36.05 -9.45
C THR A 1043 -2.12 -36.66 -8.50
N ASP A 1044 -3.15 -35.91 -8.09
CA ASP A 1044 -4.16 -36.42 -7.17
C ASP A 1044 -5.12 -37.41 -7.85
N ARG A 1045 -5.28 -38.59 -7.26
CA ARG A 1045 -6.11 -39.67 -7.80
C ARG A 1045 -7.57 -39.27 -8.02
N GLN A 1046 -8.16 -38.43 -7.16
CA GLN A 1046 -9.56 -38.04 -7.31
C GLN A 1046 -9.72 -37.05 -8.48
N GLU A 1047 -8.80 -36.09 -8.59
CA GLU A 1047 -8.78 -35.09 -9.66
C GLU A 1047 -8.49 -35.74 -11.02
N LEU A 1048 -7.58 -36.72 -11.08
CA LEU A 1048 -7.33 -37.54 -12.27
C LEU A 1048 -8.58 -38.30 -12.73
N LEU A 1049 -9.36 -38.86 -11.80
CA LEU A 1049 -10.63 -39.53 -12.12
C LEU A 1049 -11.71 -38.54 -12.59
N GLU A 1050 -11.70 -37.28 -12.15
CA GLU A 1050 -12.58 -36.26 -12.70
C GLU A 1050 -12.18 -35.81 -14.11
N ILE A 1051 -10.88 -35.65 -14.37
CA ILE A 1051 -10.35 -35.29 -15.69
C ILE A 1051 -10.74 -36.37 -16.70
N LEU A 1052 -10.55 -37.65 -16.36
CA LEU A 1052 -10.94 -38.78 -17.20
C LEU A 1052 -12.46 -38.77 -17.50
N LYS A 1053 -13.31 -38.68 -16.48
CA LYS A 1053 -14.78 -38.56 -16.65
C LYS A 1053 -15.21 -37.33 -17.48
N ARG A 1054 -14.39 -36.28 -17.52
CA ARG A 1054 -14.61 -35.06 -18.33
C ARG A 1054 -14.07 -35.18 -19.75
N GLN A 1055 -13.16 -36.11 -20.03
CA GLN A 1055 -12.72 -36.48 -21.36
C GLN A 1055 -13.68 -37.47 -22.01
N ASP A 1056 -14.14 -38.50 -21.28
CA ASP A 1056 -15.14 -39.47 -21.76
C ASP A 1056 -16.41 -38.76 -22.27
N LYS A 1057 -16.91 -37.77 -21.50
CA LYS A 1057 -18.06 -36.90 -21.82
C LYS A 1057 -17.81 -35.86 -22.93
N LYS A 1058 -16.66 -35.91 -23.61
CA LYS A 1058 -16.36 -35.13 -24.82
C LYS A 1058 -16.14 -36.03 -26.04
N VAL A 1059 -16.10 -37.34 -25.85
CA VAL A 1059 -15.86 -38.36 -26.90
C VAL A 1059 -17.14 -39.13 -27.23
N GLY A 1060 -18.06 -39.26 -26.27
CA GLY A 1060 -19.47 -39.60 -26.47
C GLY A 1060 -20.39 -38.42 -26.25
#